data_AF-V9KDV2-F1
#
_entry.id   AF-V9KDV2-F1
#
_cell.length_a   1.000
_cell.length_b   1.000
_cell.length_c   1.000
_cell.angle_alpha   90.00
_cell.angle_beta   90.00
_cell.angle_gamma   90.00
#
_symmetry.space_group_name_H-M   'P 1'
#
loop_
_entity.id
_entity.type
_entity.pdbx_description
1 polymer ?
#
loop_
_entity_poly.entity_id
_entity_poly.type
_entity_poly.pdbx_seq_one_letter_code
_entity_poly.pdbx_strand_id
1 'polypeptide(L)'
;ESQFQAIRRLVASKAGFQAFTQLPKFRERLGVKTVKALKRNHDGVNHSAIDMLCALMCPMHDDYDLRQEQLNKASLLSSKKFLENLLDKFNSHVDHGTGALVISSLLDFLTFALCAPYSETTEGQQFDMLLEMVAAVGRTLFKLFQHPSMAIVKGAGLVMKAIIEEGDKEIAAKMQELALSEGALPRHLHTSMFTISTDQRMLTNRQLSRHLVGLWTAENLTALNLLKRILPTGLLAYLDSTEQVPEKDIDRMHIRDNVKIATDQYGKFGKVPDWQRLAGKAAKEVEKFAKEKVDLLLLHWRDRMGIAQKEQDRNSLNPNQKPVVLRKRRQRIKIEANWELFYYKFQMDHAKSNLIWNYKTREELRDAFEAEMRAFNIDRELGSVSVISWNHQEFEVKYECLVDEIKIGDYYLRLLLEEDENEETGAIKRSYEFFNELYHRFLLTPKVNMKCLCLQALTIVYGKCYEEIGPFSDTKYIIGMLDRCTDRLERDRLILFLHKLILNKKNVKEIMDSNGVRILVDLLTLAHLHTSRATVPLQSNVIEAAPDMKRESEKEWYFGNADKERLGPYSFEEIQEFWKTGVLVPKTRCWAQGMDGWRPLQAIPQLKWCLLASGQAVLNETDLATLILNMLVTMCEYFPSRDQDNAIIRPLPKIKRLLTDNTCLSHIVQLLITFDPILVEKVANLLYHIMQDNPQLPRLYLTGVFFFIMMYTGSNVLPIARFLKYTHLKQAFRSEEAKGQDLVQRSVLGHILPEAMVCYLENYEPEKFSEIFLGEFDTPEAIWSNEMRRLMIEKIAAHLADFTPRLQSNTRALYQYCPIPVISYPQLENELFCNIYYLKHLCDIVRFPDWPIKDPVRLLKDTLDAWKKEVEKKPPSMSLDEAFDVLNLPKGQGINDESKIRKAYFRLAQKYHPDKNPEGRDIFEKVNKAYEFLCSKSMKMVDGPDPENIILILKTQSILFNGHKKDLQPYKYAGYPMLIKTITMEISDDQLFSKVSL
;
A
#
# COMPACT_ATOMS: atom_id res chain seq x y z
N GLU A 1 34.32 14.80 -69.96
CA GLU A 1 34.08 15.37 -68.62
C GLU A 1 33.78 16.86 -68.67
N SER A 2 34.75 17.70 -69.06
CA SER A 2 34.63 19.18 -69.16
C SER A 2 33.35 19.68 -69.84
N GLN A 3 32.90 19.02 -70.91
CA GLN A 3 31.67 19.36 -71.60
C GLN A 3 30.41 19.19 -70.72
N PHE A 4 30.35 18.17 -69.86
CA PHE A 4 29.22 18.00 -68.94
C PHE A 4 29.27 19.00 -67.79
N GLN A 5 30.46 19.32 -67.28
CA GLN A 5 30.64 20.38 -66.27
C GLN A 5 30.23 21.76 -66.81
N ALA A 6 30.54 22.07 -68.07
CA ALA A 6 30.07 23.29 -68.73
C ALA A 6 28.54 23.31 -68.86
N ILE A 7 27.94 22.19 -69.30
CA ILE A 7 26.48 22.07 -69.40
C ILE A 7 25.82 22.19 -68.02
N ARG A 8 26.38 21.57 -66.98
CA ARG A 8 25.91 21.67 -65.59
C ARG A 8 25.82 23.14 -65.15
N ARG A 9 26.86 23.94 -65.40
CA ARG A 9 26.87 25.38 -65.08
C ARG A 9 25.82 26.15 -65.87
N LEU A 10 25.60 25.78 -67.13
CA LEU A 10 24.55 26.40 -67.96
C LEU A 10 23.16 26.08 -67.42
N VAL A 11 22.86 24.82 -67.14
CA VAL A 11 21.54 24.38 -66.63
C VAL A 11 21.29 24.81 -65.19
N ALA A 12 22.35 25.14 -64.43
CA ALA A 12 22.22 25.76 -63.12
C ALA A 12 21.71 27.21 -63.17
N SER A 13 21.72 27.87 -64.34
CA SER A 13 21.08 29.17 -64.54
C SER A 13 19.60 29.02 -64.90
N LYS A 14 18.77 30.01 -64.57
CA LYS A 14 17.33 30.01 -64.89
C LYS A 14 17.04 29.75 -66.37
N ALA A 15 17.75 30.44 -67.25
CA ALA A 15 17.59 30.28 -68.69
C ALA A 15 17.98 28.87 -69.16
N GLY A 16 19.09 28.32 -68.65
CA GLY A 16 19.51 26.96 -69.01
C GLY A 16 18.62 25.87 -68.44
N PHE A 17 18.07 26.06 -67.23
CA PHE A 17 17.13 25.15 -66.58
C PHE A 17 15.82 25.05 -67.37
N GLN A 18 15.32 26.19 -67.87
CA GLN A 18 14.14 26.28 -68.75
C GLN A 18 14.41 25.78 -70.17
N ALA A 19 15.60 26.04 -70.71
CA ALA A 19 16.00 25.60 -72.05
C ALA A 19 15.91 24.08 -72.24
N PHE A 20 15.98 23.28 -71.15
CA PHE A 20 15.92 21.83 -71.26
C PHE A 20 14.66 21.31 -71.96
N THR A 21 13.49 21.88 -71.67
CA THR A 21 12.22 21.50 -72.31
C THR A 21 11.75 22.50 -73.34
N GLN A 22 12.22 23.75 -73.29
CA GLN A 22 11.77 24.81 -74.19
C GLN A 22 12.58 24.88 -75.50
N LEU A 23 13.86 24.50 -75.48
CA LEU A 23 14.73 24.60 -76.66
C LEU A 23 14.64 23.33 -77.53
N PRO A 24 14.22 23.41 -78.81
CA PRO A 24 14.07 22.25 -79.67
C PRO A 24 15.37 21.45 -79.82
N LYS A 25 15.29 20.12 -79.78
CA LYS A 25 16.42 19.16 -79.90
C LYS A 25 17.45 19.21 -78.77
N PHE A 26 17.39 20.13 -77.81
CA PHE A 26 18.35 20.19 -76.71
C PHE A 26 18.27 18.94 -75.83
N ARG A 27 17.07 18.58 -75.37
CA ARG A 27 16.79 17.34 -74.61
C ARG A 27 17.30 16.09 -75.32
N GLU A 28 16.95 15.92 -76.60
CA GLU A 28 17.31 14.73 -77.39
C GLU A 28 18.84 14.60 -77.53
N ARG A 29 19.52 15.69 -77.91
CA ARG A 29 20.98 15.69 -78.07
C ARG A 29 21.69 15.48 -76.75
N LEU A 30 21.20 16.07 -75.67
CA LEU A 30 21.75 15.88 -74.33
C LEU A 30 21.55 14.44 -73.86
N GLY A 31 20.36 13.86 -74.04
CA GLY A 31 20.05 12.47 -73.71
C GLY A 31 20.95 11.47 -74.44
N VAL A 32 21.10 11.61 -75.77
CA VAL A 32 22.01 10.77 -76.57
C VAL A 32 23.45 10.88 -76.07
N LYS A 33 23.90 12.08 -75.72
CA LYS A 33 25.24 12.32 -75.19
C LYS A 33 25.44 11.68 -73.83
N THR A 34 24.46 11.79 -72.93
CA THR A 34 24.48 11.16 -71.60
C THR A 34 24.52 9.63 -71.71
N VAL A 35 23.69 9.01 -72.55
CA VAL A 35 23.70 7.55 -72.76
C VAL A 35 25.04 7.08 -73.34
N LYS A 36 25.62 7.80 -74.32
CA LYS A 36 26.95 7.50 -74.85
C LYS A 36 28.05 7.64 -73.79
N ALA A 37 27.92 8.61 -72.89
CA ALA A 37 28.85 8.83 -71.79
C ALA A 37 28.81 7.70 -70.77
N LEU A 38 27.60 7.29 -70.35
CA LEU A 38 27.40 6.19 -69.41
C LEU A 38 27.95 4.85 -69.94
N LYS A 39 27.87 4.62 -71.26
CA LYS A 39 28.44 3.41 -71.89
C LYS A 39 29.98 3.35 -71.91
N ARG A 40 30.68 4.46 -71.65
CA ARG A 40 32.15 4.51 -71.67
C ARG A 40 32.80 3.95 -70.40
N ASN A 41 32.01 3.65 -69.36
CA ASN A 41 32.48 3.08 -68.08
C ASN A 41 33.68 3.82 -67.46
N HIS A 42 33.70 5.16 -67.58
CA HIS A 42 34.72 6.00 -66.95
C HIS A 42 34.09 6.83 -65.83
N ASP A 43 34.57 6.66 -64.60
CA ASP A 43 33.92 7.18 -63.40
C ASP A 43 33.79 8.70 -63.38
N GLY A 44 34.83 9.45 -63.74
CA GLY A 44 34.76 10.93 -63.81
C GLY A 44 33.75 11.45 -64.83
N VAL A 45 33.57 10.72 -65.95
CA VAL A 45 32.59 11.05 -66.99
C VAL A 45 31.19 10.66 -66.55
N ASN A 46 31.02 9.51 -65.89
CA ASN A 46 29.75 9.06 -65.33
C ASN A 46 29.26 10.04 -64.26
N HIS A 47 30.12 10.37 -63.29
CA HIS A 47 29.82 11.35 -62.23
C HIS A 47 29.42 12.70 -62.82
N SER A 48 30.22 13.27 -63.71
CA SER A 48 29.90 14.59 -64.31
C SER A 48 28.61 14.56 -65.15
N ALA A 49 28.29 13.43 -65.79
CA ALA A 49 27.05 13.27 -66.52
C ALA A 49 25.85 13.19 -65.56
N ILE A 50 25.94 12.43 -64.47
CA ILE A 50 24.86 12.26 -63.48
C ILE A 50 24.65 13.54 -62.66
N ASP A 51 25.71 14.20 -62.22
CA ASP A 51 25.66 15.48 -61.52
C ASP A 51 25.02 16.59 -62.39
N MET A 52 25.25 16.56 -63.71
CA MET A 52 24.51 17.43 -64.65
C MET A 52 23.01 17.10 -64.69
N LEU A 53 22.61 15.83 -64.61
CA LEU A 53 21.20 15.45 -64.50
C LEU A 53 20.60 15.92 -63.17
N CYS A 54 21.34 15.82 -62.07
CA CYS A 54 20.92 16.34 -60.76
C CYS A 54 20.61 17.84 -60.82
N ALA A 55 21.44 18.63 -61.51
CA ALA A 55 21.20 20.06 -61.74
C ALA A 55 19.97 20.36 -62.61
N LEU A 56 19.46 19.39 -63.37
CA LEU A 56 18.18 19.50 -64.09
C LEU A 56 16.98 19.03 -63.25
N MET A 57 17.20 18.20 -62.24
CA MET A 57 16.16 17.68 -61.34
C MET A 57 15.79 18.68 -60.24
N CYS A 58 16.73 19.51 -59.79
CA CYS A 58 16.49 20.56 -58.79
C CYS A 58 17.09 21.89 -59.28
N PRO A 59 16.35 23.01 -59.24
CA PRO A 59 16.91 24.32 -59.54
C PRO A 59 18.08 24.64 -58.60
N MET A 60 19.19 25.15 -59.16
CA MET A 60 20.41 25.53 -58.43
C MET A 60 20.52 27.05 -58.25
N HIS A 61 19.38 27.75 -58.30
CA HIS A 61 19.26 29.21 -58.21
C HIS A 61 18.03 29.63 -57.40
N ASP A 62 18.04 30.86 -56.87
CA ASP A 62 17.00 31.36 -55.94
C ASP A 62 15.62 31.55 -56.60
N ASP A 63 15.58 31.71 -57.92
CA ASP A 63 14.35 31.86 -58.73
C ASP A 63 13.64 30.51 -58.98
N TYR A 64 13.25 29.79 -57.93
CA TYR A 64 12.60 28.48 -58.07
C TYR A 64 11.38 28.57 -59.00
N ASP A 65 11.33 27.70 -60.02
CA ASP A 65 10.18 27.47 -60.90
C ASP A 65 9.78 26.00 -60.76
N LEU A 66 8.75 25.75 -59.94
CA LEU A 66 8.32 24.39 -59.61
C LEU A 66 7.70 23.70 -60.81
N ARG A 67 7.12 24.47 -61.73
CA ARG A 67 6.54 23.93 -62.96
C ARG A 67 7.64 23.45 -63.90
N GLN A 68 8.68 24.25 -64.09
CA GLN A 68 9.81 23.84 -64.89
C GLN A 68 10.52 22.63 -64.27
N GLU A 69 10.62 22.57 -62.93
CA GLU A 69 11.12 21.40 -62.21
C GLU A 69 10.28 20.15 -62.52
N GLN A 70 8.95 20.23 -62.47
CA GLN A 70 8.04 19.13 -62.85
C GLN A 70 8.26 18.66 -64.29
N LEU A 71 8.37 19.59 -65.25
CA LEU A 71 8.59 19.25 -66.67
C LEU A 71 9.96 18.59 -66.91
N ASN A 72 11.00 19.07 -66.21
CA ASN A 72 12.34 18.49 -66.27
C ASN A 72 12.34 17.06 -65.70
N LYS A 73 11.77 16.85 -64.50
CA LYS A 73 11.64 15.53 -63.87
C LYS A 73 10.83 14.57 -64.74
N ALA A 74 9.66 15.02 -65.23
CA ALA A 74 8.81 14.26 -66.13
C ALA A 74 9.58 13.78 -67.38
N SER A 75 10.49 14.62 -67.88
CA SER A 75 11.30 14.34 -69.06
C SER A 75 12.49 13.41 -68.78
N LEU A 76 13.07 13.45 -67.58
CA LEU A 76 14.23 12.65 -67.19
C LEU A 76 13.84 11.24 -66.70
N LEU A 77 12.69 11.13 -66.02
CA LEU A 77 12.20 9.88 -65.43
C LEU A 77 11.30 9.07 -66.40
N SER A 78 11.02 9.57 -67.60
CA SER A 78 10.08 8.93 -68.54
C SER A 78 10.56 7.58 -69.10
N SER A 79 11.87 7.31 -69.10
CA SER A 79 12.44 6.11 -69.72
C SER A 79 12.85 5.07 -68.68
N LYS A 80 12.04 4.01 -68.53
CA LYS A 80 12.33 2.88 -67.64
C LYS A 80 13.71 2.27 -67.90
N LYS A 81 14.03 1.96 -69.17
CA LYS A 81 15.32 1.40 -69.59
C LYS A 81 16.51 2.29 -69.22
N PHE A 82 16.35 3.61 -69.27
CA PHE A 82 17.41 4.53 -68.84
C PHE A 82 17.65 4.44 -67.32
N LEU A 83 16.57 4.40 -66.53
CA LEU A 83 16.64 4.26 -65.07
C LEU A 83 17.23 2.90 -64.66
N GLU A 84 16.88 1.81 -65.35
CA GLU A 84 17.48 0.48 -65.15
C GLU A 84 19.00 0.54 -65.33
N ASN A 85 19.49 1.14 -66.42
CA ASN A 85 20.94 1.30 -66.64
C ASN A 85 21.64 2.14 -65.55
N LEU A 86 20.96 3.12 -64.95
CA LEU A 86 21.51 3.90 -63.84
C LEU A 86 21.58 3.05 -62.55
N LEU A 87 20.54 2.27 -62.27
CA LEU A 87 20.51 1.37 -61.11
C LEU A 87 21.47 0.19 -61.25
N ASP A 88 21.68 -0.35 -62.45
CA ASP A 88 22.68 -1.39 -62.70
C ASP A 88 24.09 -0.87 -62.42
N LYS A 89 24.37 0.37 -62.83
CA LYS A 89 25.64 1.06 -62.50
C LYS A 89 25.78 1.32 -61.01
N PHE A 90 24.69 1.73 -60.36
CA PHE A 90 24.65 1.88 -58.91
C PHE A 90 25.05 0.57 -58.22
N ASN A 91 24.39 -0.54 -58.57
CA ASN A 91 24.69 -1.87 -58.04
C ASN A 91 26.14 -2.27 -58.24
N SER A 92 26.63 -2.17 -59.48
CA SER A 92 28.01 -2.52 -59.79
C SER A 92 29.01 -1.73 -58.95
N HIS A 93 28.82 -0.42 -58.76
CA HIS A 93 29.74 0.39 -57.96
C HIS A 93 29.66 0.07 -56.47
N VAL A 94 28.45 -0.16 -55.92
CA VAL A 94 28.28 -0.50 -54.50
C VAL A 94 28.84 -1.88 -54.19
N ASP A 95 28.58 -2.89 -55.02
CA ASP A 95 29.05 -4.26 -54.80
C ASP A 95 30.58 -4.39 -54.88
N HIS A 96 31.22 -3.60 -55.75
CA HIS A 96 32.68 -3.57 -55.89
C HIS A 96 33.36 -2.56 -54.95
N GLY A 97 32.59 -1.76 -54.20
CA GLY A 97 33.13 -0.70 -53.33
C GLY A 97 33.91 0.40 -54.08
N THR A 98 33.51 0.72 -55.32
CA THR A 98 34.19 1.72 -56.18
C THR A 98 33.31 2.93 -56.48
N GLY A 99 33.88 3.99 -57.05
CA GLY A 99 33.08 5.08 -57.63
C GLY A 99 32.25 5.90 -56.63
N ALA A 100 32.79 6.22 -55.44
CA ALA A 100 32.06 6.96 -54.39
C ALA A 100 31.38 8.26 -54.88
N LEU A 101 32.02 9.04 -55.77
CA LEU A 101 31.41 10.24 -56.35
C LEU A 101 30.24 9.91 -57.29
N VAL A 102 30.31 8.79 -58.00
CA VAL A 102 29.22 8.29 -58.85
C VAL A 102 28.04 7.86 -57.96
N ILE A 103 28.31 7.08 -56.91
CA ILE A 103 27.30 6.65 -55.91
C ILE A 103 26.62 7.87 -55.28
N SER A 104 27.40 8.85 -54.81
CA SER A 104 26.86 10.08 -54.22
C SER A 104 25.94 10.81 -55.19
N SER A 105 26.36 11.01 -56.44
CA SER A 105 25.54 11.69 -57.44
C SER A 105 24.27 10.91 -57.82
N LEU A 106 24.31 9.58 -57.80
CA LEU A 106 23.13 8.73 -58.01
C LEU A 106 22.17 8.80 -56.82
N LEU A 107 22.68 8.83 -55.60
CA LEU A 107 21.85 9.05 -54.40
C LEU A 107 21.21 10.43 -54.40
N ASP A 108 21.91 11.47 -54.84
CA ASP A 108 21.32 12.81 -55.02
C ASP A 108 20.20 12.77 -56.07
N PHE A 109 20.44 12.10 -57.21
CA PHE A 109 19.43 11.89 -58.25
C PHE A 109 18.17 11.20 -57.68
N LEU A 110 18.34 10.12 -56.92
CA LEU A 110 17.25 9.40 -56.25
C LEU A 110 16.58 10.26 -55.16
N THR A 111 17.35 11.05 -54.42
CA THR A 111 16.84 11.96 -53.38
C THR A 111 15.94 13.02 -54.00
N PHE A 112 16.35 13.64 -55.10
CA PHE A 112 15.54 14.64 -55.81
C PHE A 112 14.29 14.04 -56.46
N ALA A 113 14.31 12.76 -56.82
CA ALA A 113 13.17 12.07 -57.42
C ALA A 113 12.17 11.55 -56.36
N LEU A 114 12.67 10.92 -55.29
CA LEU A 114 11.87 10.11 -54.36
C LEU A 114 11.71 10.70 -52.96
N CYS A 115 12.64 11.53 -52.48
CA CYS A 115 12.61 12.00 -51.10
C CYS A 115 11.86 13.32 -50.95
N ALA A 116 11.03 13.45 -49.91
CA ALA A 116 10.42 14.71 -49.54
C ALA A 116 11.50 15.70 -49.04
N PRO A 117 11.40 17.01 -49.34
CA PRO A 117 10.30 17.68 -50.03
C PRO A 117 10.39 17.62 -51.58
N TYR A 118 11.48 17.12 -52.17
CA TYR A 118 11.69 17.18 -53.62
C TYR A 118 10.73 16.31 -54.43
N SER A 119 10.28 15.18 -53.88
CA SER A 119 9.39 14.26 -54.59
C SER A 119 7.97 14.76 -54.81
N GLU A 120 7.60 15.90 -54.21
CA GLU A 120 6.31 16.56 -54.42
C GLU A 120 6.14 17.10 -55.86
N THR A 121 7.25 17.34 -56.57
CA THR A 121 7.28 17.73 -57.99
C THR A 121 7.51 16.56 -58.94
N THR A 122 7.59 15.32 -58.44
CA THR A 122 7.66 14.12 -59.27
C THR A 122 6.26 13.63 -59.63
N GLU A 123 6.01 13.28 -60.89
CA GLU A 123 4.73 12.73 -61.32
C GLU A 123 4.44 11.36 -60.67
N GLY A 124 3.19 11.12 -60.25
CA GLY A 124 2.82 9.93 -59.45
C GLY A 124 3.19 8.59 -60.09
N GLN A 125 2.91 8.39 -61.38
CA GLN A 125 3.25 7.15 -62.09
C GLN A 125 4.77 6.91 -62.16
N GLN A 126 5.53 7.99 -62.38
CA GLN A 126 6.99 7.91 -62.46
C GLN A 126 7.63 7.69 -61.09
N PHE A 127 7.04 8.29 -60.05
CA PHE A 127 7.42 8.06 -58.65
C PHE A 127 7.22 6.60 -58.27
N ASP A 128 6.03 6.05 -58.49
CA ASP A 128 5.70 4.66 -58.13
C ASP A 128 6.61 3.67 -58.89
N MET A 129 6.79 3.87 -60.20
CA MET A 129 7.72 3.07 -61.01
C MET A 129 9.17 3.11 -60.49
N LEU A 130 9.71 4.31 -60.20
CA LEU A 130 11.09 4.43 -59.72
C LEU A 130 11.24 3.87 -58.30
N LEU A 131 10.25 4.06 -57.43
CA LEU A 131 10.28 3.54 -56.07
C LEU A 131 10.29 2.01 -56.06
N GLU A 132 9.48 1.36 -56.89
CA GLU A 132 9.50 -0.11 -57.07
C GLU A 132 10.86 -0.60 -57.59
N MET A 133 11.43 0.08 -58.58
CA MET A 133 12.75 -0.27 -59.14
C MET A 133 13.87 -0.15 -58.11
N VAL A 134 13.87 0.92 -57.31
CA VAL A 134 14.86 1.12 -56.25
C VAL A 134 14.65 0.14 -55.11
N ALA A 135 13.39 -0.17 -54.76
CA ALA A 135 13.06 -1.18 -53.75
C ALA A 135 13.51 -2.60 -54.16
N ALA A 136 13.43 -2.95 -55.45
CA ALA A 136 13.97 -4.21 -55.96
C ALA A 136 15.48 -4.35 -55.69
N VAL A 137 16.19 -3.23 -55.61
CA VAL A 137 17.62 -3.10 -55.33
C VAL A 137 17.91 -2.81 -53.84
N GLY A 138 16.90 -2.89 -52.98
CA GLY A 138 16.97 -2.44 -51.58
C GLY A 138 18.10 -3.06 -50.74
N ARG A 139 18.48 -4.32 -51.02
CA ARG A 139 19.60 -4.99 -50.33
C ARG A 139 20.93 -4.25 -50.51
N THR A 140 21.18 -3.71 -51.70
CA THR A 140 22.39 -2.95 -52.01
C THR A 140 22.43 -1.61 -51.25
N LEU A 141 21.28 -0.99 -50.99
CA LEU A 141 21.20 0.24 -50.19
C LEU A 141 21.69 0.03 -48.75
N PHE A 142 21.44 -1.14 -48.15
CA PHE A 142 21.87 -1.44 -46.79
C PHE A 142 23.40 -1.49 -46.64
N LYS A 143 24.13 -1.92 -47.68
CA LYS A 143 25.60 -1.88 -47.69
C LYS A 143 26.15 -0.46 -47.53
N LEU A 144 25.43 0.55 -48.01
CA LEU A 144 25.84 1.95 -47.96
C LEU A 144 25.81 2.55 -46.56
N PHE A 145 25.07 1.97 -45.60
CA PHE A 145 25.13 2.39 -44.20
C PHE A 145 26.48 2.13 -43.54
N GLN A 146 27.37 1.41 -44.23
CA GLN A 146 28.74 1.17 -43.79
C GLN A 146 29.79 2.00 -44.53
N HIS A 147 29.36 2.84 -45.46
CA HIS A 147 30.27 3.65 -46.26
C HIS A 147 30.93 4.75 -45.40
N PRO A 148 32.24 5.03 -45.56
CA PRO A 148 32.96 6.02 -44.74
C PRO A 148 32.45 7.45 -44.92
N SER A 149 31.85 7.77 -46.08
CA SER A 149 31.25 9.09 -46.33
C SER A 149 29.83 9.20 -45.76
N MET A 150 29.66 10.10 -44.79
CA MET A 150 28.37 10.43 -44.19
C MET A 150 27.34 11.00 -45.18
N ALA A 151 27.78 11.61 -46.28
CA ALA A 151 26.87 12.10 -47.33
C ALA A 151 26.16 10.93 -48.03
N ILE A 152 26.89 9.83 -48.27
CA ILE A 152 26.35 8.60 -48.86
C ILE A 152 25.41 7.90 -47.87
N VAL A 153 25.80 7.81 -46.59
CA VAL A 153 24.93 7.25 -45.53
C VAL A 153 23.62 8.05 -45.41
N LYS A 154 23.70 9.38 -45.42
CA LYS A 154 22.54 10.28 -45.40
C LYS A 154 21.65 10.07 -46.62
N GLY A 155 22.23 10.06 -47.83
CA GLY A 155 21.49 9.84 -49.07
C GLY A 155 20.77 8.50 -49.09
N ALA A 156 21.47 7.42 -48.71
CA ALA A 156 20.89 6.08 -48.60
C ALA A 156 19.75 6.03 -47.57
N GLY A 157 19.91 6.67 -46.40
CA GLY A 157 18.88 6.70 -45.37
C GLY A 157 17.65 7.54 -45.74
N LEU A 158 17.81 8.64 -46.49
CA LEU A 158 16.68 9.41 -47.04
C LEU A 158 15.88 8.58 -48.06
N VAL A 159 16.58 7.88 -48.95
CA VAL A 159 15.95 6.98 -49.93
C VAL A 159 15.24 5.82 -49.21
N MET A 160 15.87 5.21 -48.21
CA MET A 160 15.26 4.15 -47.40
C MET A 160 13.99 4.62 -46.67
N LYS A 161 14.03 5.83 -46.08
CA LYS A 161 12.86 6.48 -45.47
C LYS A 161 11.72 6.63 -46.48
N ALA A 162 12.00 7.09 -47.69
CA ALA A 162 10.99 7.23 -48.75
C ALA A 162 10.39 5.88 -49.16
N ILE A 163 11.20 4.83 -49.28
CA ILE A 163 10.72 3.48 -49.65
C ILE A 163 9.74 2.93 -48.60
N ILE A 164 10.06 3.07 -47.31
CA ILE A 164 9.23 2.50 -46.23
C ILE A 164 7.96 3.32 -46.00
N GLU A 165 8.04 4.65 -46.04
CA GLU A 165 6.88 5.51 -45.78
C GLU A 165 5.87 5.52 -46.94
N GLU A 166 6.36 5.53 -48.18
CA GLU A 166 5.52 5.74 -49.38
C GLU A 166 5.26 4.46 -50.19
N GLY A 167 6.06 3.40 -49.99
CA GLY A 167 5.93 2.12 -50.69
C GLY A 167 4.73 1.28 -50.28
N ASP A 168 4.46 0.21 -51.01
CA ASP A 168 3.45 -0.79 -50.65
C ASP A 168 3.83 -1.52 -49.35
N LYS A 169 2.81 -2.03 -48.63
CA LYS A 169 3.03 -2.72 -47.35
C LYS A 169 4.01 -3.90 -47.50
N GLU A 170 3.95 -4.63 -48.61
CA GLU A 170 4.86 -5.73 -48.91
C GLU A 170 6.30 -5.25 -49.11
N ILE A 171 6.50 -4.14 -49.82
CA ILE A 171 7.82 -3.53 -50.02
C ILE A 171 8.39 -3.07 -48.68
N ALA A 172 7.58 -2.39 -47.88
CA ALA A 172 7.99 -1.89 -46.58
C ALA A 172 8.36 -3.05 -45.63
N ALA A 173 7.52 -4.08 -45.52
CA ALA A 173 7.80 -5.28 -44.71
C ALA A 173 9.11 -5.96 -45.15
N LYS A 174 9.33 -6.11 -46.46
CA LYS A 174 10.58 -6.65 -47.01
C LYS A 174 11.79 -5.79 -46.63
N MET A 175 11.68 -4.45 -46.67
CA MET A 175 12.77 -3.57 -46.23
C MET A 175 13.02 -3.66 -44.72
N GLN A 176 11.97 -3.83 -43.91
CA GLN A 176 12.11 -4.00 -42.46
C GLN A 176 12.80 -5.34 -42.12
N GLU A 177 12.47 -6.43 -42.81
CA GLU A 177 13.18 -7.72 -42.69
C GLU A 177 14.63 -7.61 -43.17
N LEU A 178 14.87 -6.92 -44.29
CA LEU A 178 16.22 -6.69 -44.79
C LEU A 178 17.07 -5.88 -43.80
N ALA A 179 16.48 -4.90 -43.10
CA ALA A 179 17.17 -4.12 -42.07
C ALA A 179 17.68 -4.98 -40.91
N LEU A 180 16.97 -6.08 -40.59
CA LEU A 180 17.45 -7.12 -39.69
C LEU A 180 18.52 -7.97 -40.37
N SER A 181 18.26 -8.54 -41.54
CA SER A 181 19.22 -9.45 -42.21
C SER A 181 20.57 -8.80 -42.54
N GLU A 182 20.60 -7.50 -42.83
CA GLU A 182 21.82 -6.77 -43.20
C GLU A 182 22.53 -6.12 -41.98
N GLY A 183 22.03 -6.34 -40.77
CA GLY A 183 22.61 -5.76 -39.54
C GLY A 183 22.53 -4.23 -39.49
N ALA A 184 21.56 -3.63 -40.19
CA ALA A 184 21.40 -2.18 -40.23
C ALA A 184 20.68 -1.65 -38.98
N LEU A 185 19.69 -2.39 -38.46
CA LEU A 185 18.99 -2.02 -37.24
C LEU A 185 19.94 -1.83 -36.03
N PRO A 186 20.84 -2.77 -35.65
CA PRO A 186 21.74 -2.59 -34.51
C PRO A 186 22.72 -1.42 -34.72
N ARG A 187 23.15 -1.15 -35.95
CA ARG A 187 24.02 -0.01 -36.28
C ARG A 187 23.31 1.34 -36.09
N HIS A 188 22.09 1.46 -36.58
CA HIS A 188 21.31 2.68 -36.40
C HIS A 188 20.79 2.83 -34.97
N LEU A 189 20.54 1.73 -34.25
CA LEU A 189 20.31 1.74 -32.81
C LEU A 189 21.52 2.32 -32.08
N HIS A 190 22.73 1.81 -32.34
CA HIS A 190 23.97 2.34 -31.79
C HIS A 190 24.12 3.85 -32.10
N THR A 191 23.97 4.23 -33.37
CA THR A 191 24.07 5.64 -33.80
C THR A 191 23.00 6.52 -33.13
N SER A 192 21.77 6.03 -32.99
CA SER A 192 20.64 6.78 -32.43
C SER A 192 20.79 7.07 -30.93
N MET A 193 21.40 6.12 -30.20
CA MET A 193 21.53 6.12 -28.75
C MET A 193 22.85 6.73 -28.25
N PHE A 194 23.97 6.43 -28.90
CA PHE A 194 25.31 6.77 -28.39
C PHE A 194 25.99 7.95 -29.11
N THR A 195 25.40 8.52 -30.17
CA THR A 195 26.01 9.69 -30.86
C THR A 195 25.85 10.96 -30.03
N ILE A 196 26.95 11.38 -29.40
CA ILE A 196 27.11 12.67 -28.70
C ILE A 196 28.18 13.47 -29.46
N SER A 197 27.79 14.53 -30.15
CA SER A 197 28.70 15.37 -30.94
C SER A 197 28.16 16.78 -31.10
N THR A 198 29.07 17.74 -31.28
CA THR A 198 28.76 19.11 -31.71
C THR A 198 28.72 19.26 -33.23
N ASP A 199 29.18 18.25 -33.99
CA ASP A 199 29.15 18.27 -35.45
C ASP A 199 27.72 18.09 -35.97
N GLN A 200 27.24 19.11 -36.69
CA GLN A 200 25.93 19.12 -37.34
C GLN A 200 25.71 17.89 -38.23
N ARG A 201 26.75 17.36 -38.89
CA ARG A 201 26.64 16.20 -39.78
C ARG A 201 26.28 14.93 -38.99
N MET A 202 27.00 14.67 -37.92
CA MET A 202 26.75 13.52 -37.02
C MET A 202 25.38 13.62 -36.37
N LEU A 203 24.99 14.83 -35.97
CA LEU A 203 23.68 15.11 -35.40
C LEU A 203 22.53 14.88 -36.40
N THR A 204 22.69 15.26 -37.68
CA THR A 204 21.70 14.92 -38.72
C THR A 204 21.61 13.42 -38.97
N ASN A 205 22.73 12.70 -38.92
CA ASN A 205 22.73 11.25 -39.05
C ASN A 205 22.06 10.56 -37.85
N ARG A 206 22.25 11.08 -36.64
CA ARG A 206 21.55 10.62 -35.44
C ARG A 206 20.03 10.78 -35.59
N GLN A 207 19.56 11.95 -36.00
CA GLN A 207 18.13 12.21 -36.21
C GLN A 207 17.54 11.29 -37.28
N LEU A 208 18.25 11.10 -38.41
CA LEU A 208 17.86 10.16 -39.46
C LEU A 208 17.79 8.72 -38.93
N SER A 209 18.78 8.29 -38.15
CA SER A 209 18.84 6.95 -37.55
C SER A 209 17.68 6.72 -36.58
N ARG A 210 17.34 7.70 -35.73
CA ARG A 210 16.18 7.63 -34.82
C ARG A 210 14.88 7.41 -35.60
N HIS A 211 14.70 8.13 -36.71
CA HIS A 211 13.54 7.98 -37.59
C HIS A 211 13.49 6.61 -38.27
N LEU A 212 14.63 6.13 -38.80
CA LEU A 212 14.73 4.81 -39.43
C LEU A 212 14.45 3.67 -38.45
N VAL A 213 14.97 3.74 -37.22
CA VAL A 213 14.67 2.77 -36.16
C VAL A 213 13.17 2.71 -35.87
N GLY A 214 12.51 3.87 -35.75
CA GLY A 214 11.07 3.94 -35.57
C GLY A 214 10.29 3.31 -36.74
N LEU A 215 10.72 3.56 -37.98
CA LEU A 215 10.12 2.95 -39.17
C LEU A 215 10.37 1.43 -39.27
N TRP A 216 11.54 0.94 -38.87
CA TRP A 216 11.88 -0.49 -38.93
C TRP A 216 11.18 -1.33 -37.86
N THR A 217 10.77 -0.69 -36.77
CA THR A 217 10.09 -1.33 -35.63
C THR A 217 8.56 -1.18 -35.69
N ALA A 218 8.05 -0.18 -36.43
CA ALA A 218 6.62 0.02 -36.63
C ALA A 218 5.96 -1.18 -37.31
N GLU A 219 4.90 -1.72 -36.70
CA GLU A 219 4.15 -2.89 -37.18
C GLU A 219 5.00 -4.17 -37.37
N ASN A 220 6.24 -4.23 -36.83
CA ASN A 220 7.16 -5.36 -37.00
C ASN A 220 7.44 -6.09 -35.67
N LEU A 221 6.78 -7.24 -35.47
CA LEU A 221 6.92 -8.04 -34.25
C LEU A 221 8.34 -8.62 -34.06
N THR A 222 9.04 -8.98 -35.14
CA THR A 222 10.40 -9.54 -35.07
C THR A 222 11.38 -8.51 -34.53
N ALA A 223 11.30 -7.27 -35.00
CA ALA A 223 12.12 -6.17 -34.51
C ALA A 223 11.77 -5.80 -33.06
N LEU A 224 10.48 -5.81 -32.67
CA LEU A 224 10.07 -5.56 -31.29
C LEU A 224 10.56 -6.65 -30.32
N ASN A 225 10.54 -7.92 -30.73
CA ASN A 225 11.06 -9.03 -29.93
C ASN A 225 12.58 -8.94 -29.76
N LEU A 226 13.31 -8.47 -30.77
CA LEU A 226 14.73 -8.16 -30.65
C LEU A 226 14.98 -7.06 -29.61
N LEU A 227 14.21 -5.97 -29.62
CA LEU A 227 14.34 -4.90 -28.61
C LEU A 227 14.12 -5.42 -27.18
N LYS A 228 13.17 -6.35 -26.99
CA LYS A 228 12.92 -6.99 -25.68
C LYS A 228 14.09 -7.86 -25.18
N ARG A 229 14.91 -8.42 -26.08
CA ARG A 229 16.13 -9.17 -25.72
C ARG A 229 17.33 -8.27 -25.45
N ILE A 230 17.34 -7.07 -26.00
CA ILE A 230 18.47 -6.15 -25.92
C ILE A 230 18.31 -5.14 -24.78
N LEU A 231 17.08 -4.68 -24.53
CA LEU A 231 16.80 -3.56 -23.63
C LEU A 231 15.97 -4.03 -22.42
N PRO A 232 16.21 -3.46 -21.22
CA PRO A 232 15.38 -3.73 -20.06
C PRO A 232 13.92 -3.31 -20.28
N THR A 233 12.99 -4.11 -19.77
CA THR A 233 11.53 -3.90 -19.90
C THR A 233 11.07 -2.56 -19.33
N GLY A 234 11.64 -2.12 -18.21
CA GLY A 234 11.35 -0.80 -17.64
C GLY A 234 11.71 0.38 -18.55
N LEU A 235 12.70 0.23 -19.44
CA LEU A 235 13.05 1.27 -20.42
C LEU A 235 12.12 1.23 -21.64
N LEU A 236 11.74 0.03 -22.08
CA LEU A 236 10.77 -0.16 -23.16
C LEU A 236 9.38 0.37 -22.79
N ALA A 237 9.01 0.37 -21.51
CA ALA A 237 7.75 0.93 -21.03
C ALA A 237 7.56 2.42 -21.39
N TYR A 238 8.64 3.18 -21.63
CA TYR A 238 8.54 4.57 -22.08
C TYR A 238 8.07 4.70 -23.54
N LEU A 239 8.19 3.66 -24.36
CA LEU A 239 7.66 3.66 -25.73
C LEU A 239 6.13 3.69 -25.76
N ASP A 240 5.50 3.10 -24.75
CA ASP A 240 4.03 3.04 -24.61
C ASP A 240 3.46 4.23 -23.81
N SER A 241 4.33 5.09 -23.26
CA SER A 241 3.91 6.22 -22.43
C SER A 241 3.39 7.39 -23.28
N THR A 242 2.35 8.06 -22.79
CA THR A 242 1.76 9.26 -23.40
C THR A 242 2.45 10.57 -22.97
N GLU A 243 3.48 10.50 -22.12
CA GLU A 243 4.23 11.67 -21.65
C GLU A 243 5.01 12.35 -22.79
N GLN A 244 5.08 13.69 -22.75
CA GLN A 244 5.89 14.46 -23.69
C GLN A 244 7.28 14.77 -23.12
N VAL A 245 8.26 14.87 -24.01
CA VAL A 245 9.62 15.29 -23.61
C VAL A 245 9.64 16.76 -23.18
N PRO A 246 10.36 17.11 -22.10
CA PRO A 246 10.50 18.50 -21.65
C PRO A 246 11.16 19.42 -22.69
N GLU A 247 12.09 18.88 -23.48
CA GLU A 247 12.84 19.60 -24.51
C GLU A 247 12.73 18.82 -25.84
N LYS A 248 12.22 19.48 -26.89
CA LYS A 248 12.10 18.88 -28.22
C LYS A 248 13.40 19.08 -28.98
N ASP A 249 13.95 17.99 -29.52
CA ASP A 249 15.17 18.06 -30.36
C ASP A 249 14.89 18.94 -31.59
N ILE A 250 15.88 19.73 -32.00
CA ILE A 250 15.74 20.65 -33.13
C ILE A 250 15.68 19.82 -34.41
N ASP A 251 14.69 20.07 -35.28
CA ASP A 251 14.67 19.43 -36.60
C ASP A 251 15.82 19.97 -37.46
N ARG A 252 16.81 19.11 -37.72
CA ARG A 252 18.02 19.44 -38.49
C ARG A 252 17.92 18.91 -39.93
N MET A 253 16.79 18.34 -40.33
CA MET A 253 16.53 17.93 -41.71
C MET A 253 16.21 19.16 -42.58
N HIS A 254 16.43 19.04 -43.90
CA HIS A 254 16.30 20.16 -44.82
C HIS A 254 14.83 20.55 -45.05
N ILE A 255 14.43 21.77 -44.65
CA ILE A 255 13.05 22.26 -44.78
C ILE A 255 12.96 23.15 -46.04
N ARG A 256 12.43 22.62 -47.15
CA ARG A 256 11.99 23.39 -48.33
C ARG A 256 10.46 23.35 -48.39
N ASP A 257 9.82 24.50 -48.25
CA ASP A 257 8.36 24.63 -48.28
C ASP A 257 7.86 24.87 -49.71
N ASN A 258 7.60 23.79 -50.44
CA ASN A 258 7.10 23.88 -51.82
C ASN A 258 5.68 24.47 -51.91
N VAL A 259 4.88 24.37 -50.84
CA VAL A 259 3.53 24.94 -50.80
C VAL A 259 3.62 26.47 -50.77
N LYS A 260 4.51 27.01 -49.94
CA LYS A 260 4.80 28.45 -49.93
C LYS A 260 5.35 28.92 -51.28
N ILE A 261 6.30 28.19 -51.87
CA ILE A 261 6.87 28.53 -53.19
C ILE A 261 5.81 28.52 -54.30
N ALA A 262 4.92 27.51 -54.32
CA ALA A 262 3.83 27.43 -55.28
C ALA A 262 2.81 28.56 -55.10
N THR A 263 2.52 28.93 -53.84
CA THR A 263 1.62 30.04 -53.50
C THR A 263 2.21 31.39 -53.91
N ASP A 264 3.50 31.61 -53.65
CA ASP A 264 4.23 32.83 -54.01
C ASP A 264 4.36 32.99 -55.53
N GLN A 265 4.56 31.90 -56.28
CA GLN A 265 4.55 31.90 -57.76
C GLN A 265 3.18 32.29 -58.32
N TYR A 266 2.10 31.73 -57.77
CA TYR A 266 0.74 32.10 -58.20
C TYR A 266 0.40 33.55 -57.85
N GLY A 267 0.85 34.03 -56.68
CA GLY A 267 0.69 35.42 -56.24
C GLY A 267 1.39 36.46 -57.12
N LYS A 268 2.49 36.09 -57.80
CA LYS A 268 3.20 36.97 -58.75
C LYS A 268 2.48 37.18 -60.09
N PHE A 269 1.62 36.24 -60.51
CA PHE A 269 0.91 36.30 -61.81
C PHE A 269 -0.54 36.79 -61.72
N GLY A 270 -1.08 37.00 -60.51
CA GLY A 270 -2.47 37.44 -60.31
C GLY A 270 -2.58 38.66 -59.40
N LYS A 271 -2.41 39.88 -59.94
CA LYS A 271 -3.00 41.08 -59.32
C LYS A 271 -4.52 41.06 -59.56
N VAL A 272 -5.24 40.28 -58.77
CA VAL A 272 -6.70 40.34 -58.70
C VAL A 272 -7.07 41.43 -57.68
N PRO A 273 -7.90 42.43 -58.04
CA PRO A 273 -8.27 43.52 -57.13
C PRO A 273 -9.04 43.04 -55.89
N ASP A 274 -8.82 43.69 -54.74
CA ASP A 274 -9.26 43.24 -53.41
C ASP A 274 -10.77 43.00 -53.24
N TRP A 275 -11.62 43.60 -54.08
CA TRP A 275 -13.07 43.36 -54.07
C TRP A 275 -13.46 41.92 -54.43
N GLN A 276 -12.63 41.22 -55.22
CA GLN A 276 -12.89 39.83 -55.62
C GLN A 276 -12.49 38.80 -54.54
N ARG A 277 -11.58 39.17 -53.62
CA ARG A 277 -11.18 38.31 -52.47
C ARG A 277 -12.25 38.26 -51.37
N LEU A 278 -13.02 39.34 -51.19
CA LEU A 278 -14.12 39.40 -50.22
C LEU A 278 -15.32 38.55 -50.65
N ALA A 279 -15.66 38.55 -51.94
CA ALA A 279 -16.75 37.71 -52.48
C ALA A 279 -16.48 36.20 -52.35
N GLY A 280 -15.22 35.77 -52.48
CA GLY A 280 -14.83 34.36 -52.39
C GLY A 280 -14.85 33.76 -50.97
N LYS A 281 -14.77 34.60 -49.92
CA LYS A 281 -14.88 34.13 -48.53
C LYS A 281 -16.33 33.81 -48.14
N ALA A 282 -17.30 34.58 -48.64
CA ALA A 282 -18.73 34.31 -48.41
C ALA A 282 -19.21 33.04 -49.14
N ALA A 283 -18.64 32.73 -50.31
CA ALA A 283 -19.02 31.54 -51.08
C ALA A 283 -18.51 30.22 -50.47
N LYS A 284 -17.36 30.22 -49.78
CA LYS A 284 -16.76 29.01 -49.18
C LYS A 284 -17.51 28.45 -47.97
N GLU A 285 -18.22 29.29 -47.22
CA GLU A 285 -19.06 28.82 -46.10
C GLU A 285 -20.36 28.17 -46.61
N VAL A 286 -20.91 28.66 -47.72
CA VAL A 286 -22.10 28.09 -48.36
C VAL A 286 -21.77 26.79 -49.10
N GLU A 287 -20.59 26.67 -49.71
CA GLU A 287 -20.16 25.47 -50.44
C GLU A 287 -19.88 24.28 -49.51
N LYS A 288 -19.49 24.54 -48.25
CA LYS A 288 -19.21 23.49 -47.25
C LYS A 288 -20.51 22.84 -46.74
N PHE A 289 -21.63 23.55 -46.75
CA PHE A 289 -22.95 23.03 -46.37
C PHE A 289 -23.66 22.32 -47.55
N ALA A 290 -23.36 22.69 -48.79
CA ALA A 290 -23.95 22.10 -49.99
C ALA A 290 -23.28 20.78 -50.46
N LYS A 291 -22.02 20.53 -50.08
CA LYS A 291 -21.26 19.36 -50.53
C LYS A 291 -21.68 18.01 -49.91
N GLU A 292 -22.33 17.99 -48.76
CA GLU A 292 -22.73 16.72 -48.12
C GLU A 292 -24.08 16.17 -48.60
N LYS A 293 -24.91 16.95 -49.31
CA LYS A 293 -26.23 16.49 -49.79
C LYS A 293 -26.41 16.42 -51.30
N VAL A 294 -25.44 16.85 -52.11
CA VAL A 294 -25.58 16.91 -53.57
C VAL A 294 -24.87 15.76 -54.31
N ASP A 295 -23.92 15.06 -53.67
CA ASP A 295 -23.19 13.95 -54.31
C ASP A 295 -24.03 12.68 -54.52
N LEU A 296 -25.17 12.52 -53.83
CA LEU A 296 -26.09 11.40 -54.04
C LEU A 296 -27.17 11.66 -55.09
N LEU A 297 -27.42 12.93 -55.48
CA LEU A 297 -28.46 13.31 -56.45
C LEU A 297 -27.92 13.55 -57.87
N LEU A 298 -26.63 13.89 -58.04
CA LEU A 298 -26.03 14.17 -59.35
C LEU A 298 -25.56 12.92 -60.13
N LEU A 299 -25.38 11.78 -59.45
CA LEU A 299 -25.05 10.52 -60.12
C LEU A 299 -26.22 9.98 -60.97
N HIS A 300 -27.47 10.29 -60.62
CA HIS A 300 -28.64 9.75 -61.30
C HIS A 300 -29.19 10.63 -62.44
N TRP A 301 -28.71 11.88 -62.56
CA TRP A 301 -29.09 12.81 -63.64
C TRP A 301 -28.11 12.81 -64.82
N ARG A 302 -26.85 12.42 -64.61
CA ARG A 302 -25.82 12.42 -65.67
C ARG A 302 -25.98 11.27 -66.69
N ASP A 303 -26.59 10.16 -66.29
CA ASP A 303 -26.81 9.00 -67.17
C ASP A 303 -28.07 9.10 -68.05
N ARG A 304 -28.95 10.11 -67.84
CA ARG A 304 -30.22 10.23 -68.59
C ARG A 304 -30.27 11.30 -69.68
N MET A 305 -29.29 12.20 -69.76
CA MET A 305 -29.27 13.26 -70.78
C MET A 305 -27.95 13.18 -71.55
N GLY A 306 -27.92 12.33 -72.58
CA GLY A 306 -26.80 12.17 -73.50
C GLY A 306 -26.47 13.46 -74.24
N ILE A 307 -25.63 14.31 -73.64
CA ILE A 307 -25.05 15.49 -74.27
C ILE A 307 -23.57 15.20 -74.52
N ALA A 308 -23.30 14.70 -75.72
CA ALA A 308 -21.96 14.70 -76.28
C ALA A 308 -21.56 16.14 -76.64
N GLN A 309 -20.60 16.72 -75.92
CA GLN A 309 -19.84 17.87 -76.40
C GLN A 309 -18.42 17.44 -76.74
N LYS A 310 -18.08 17.62 -78.02
CA LYS A 310 -16.78 17.42 -78.65
C LYS A 310 -15.68 18.15 -77.87
N GLU A 311 -14.69 17.40 -77.38
CA GLU A 311 -13.45 17.90 -76.78
C GLU A 311 -12.48 18.47 -77.84
N GLN A 312 -12.92 19.45 -78.64
CA GLN A 312 -12.03 20.14 -79.60
C GLN A 312 -11.71 21.61 -79.23
N ASP A 313 -12.34 22.20 -78.21
CA ASP A 313 -12.12 23.62 -77.85
C ASP A 313 -11.38 23.86 -76.51
N ARG A 314 -10.70 22.87 -75.94
CA ARG A 314 -9.88 23.03 -74.71
C ARG A 314 -8.37 23.19 -74.93
N ASN A 315 -7.93 23.31 -76.19
CA ASN A 315 -6.52 23.40 -76.59
C ASN A 315 -5.99 24.82 -76.86
N SER A 316 -6.69 25.88 -76.44
CA SER A 316 -6.28 27.28 -76.66
C SER A 316 -5.93 28.06 -75.38
N LEU A 317 -5.49 27.38 -74.32
CA LEU A 317 -4.90 28.04 -73.14
C LEU A 317 -3.38 27.85 -73.14
N ASN A 318 -2.64 28.96 -73.05
CA ASN A 318 -1.19 28.99 -72.97
C ASN A 318 -0.68 27.97 -71.92
N PRO A 319 0.32 27.13 -72.23
CA PRO A 319 0.86 26.15 -71.28
C PRO A 319 1.24 26.79 -69.95
N ASN A 320 1.63 28.07 -69.91
CA ASN A 320 2.05 28.80 -68.71
C ASN A 320 0.94 29.13 -67.69
N GLN A 321 -0.34 28.80 -67.92
CA GLN A 321 -1.47 29.20 -67.06
C GLN A 321 -2.11 28.07 -66.21
N LYS A 322 -1.63 26.82 -66.28
CA LYS A 322 -2.16 25.75 -65.39
C LYS A 322 -1.57 25.84 -63.96
N PRO A 323 -2.35 25.62 -62.88
CA PRO A 323 -1.82 25.63 -61.52
C PRO A 323 -0.81 24.50 -61.30
N VAL A 324 0.23 24.75 -60.50
CA VAL A 324 1.22 23.73 -60.07
C VAL A 324 0.52 22.76 -59.12
N VAL A 325 0.40 21.50 -59.52
CA VAL A 325 -0.19 20.44 -58.68
C VAL A 325 0.94 19.65 -58.05
N LEU A 326 1.12 19.79 -56.74
CA LEU A 326 2.09 19.02 -55.99
C LEU A 326 1.52 17.65 -55.64
N ARG A 327 2.35 16.61 -55.75
CA ARG A 327 2.03 15.25 -55.31
C ARG A 327 1.85 15.24 -53.80
N LYS A 328 0.72 14.70 -53.32
CA LYS A 328 0.50 14.48 -51.89
C LYS A 328 1.34 13.31 -51.41
N ARG A 329 2.25 13.55 -50.45
CA ARG A 329 3.05 12.50 -49.80
C ARG A 329 2.16 11.44 -49.15
N ARG A 330 2.50 10.17 -49.36
CA ARG A 330 1.81 9.02 -48.74
C ARG A 330 2.62 8.60 -47.51
N GLN A 331 1.98 8.48 -46.35
CA GLN A 331 2.60 7.92 -45.13
C GLN A 331 1.78 6.71 -44.72
N ARG A 332 2.16 5.55 -45.27
CA ARG A 332 1.42 4.29 -45.10
C ARG A 332 1.80 3.57 -43.81
N ILE A 333 3.06 3.70 -43.40
CA ILE A 333 3.53 3.29 -42.07
C ILE A 333 3.72 4.54 -41.21
N LYS A 334 3.20 4.49 -40.00
CA LYS A 334 3.35 5.56 -39.01
C LYS A 334 4.03 5.01 -37.77
N ILE A 335 4.84 5.86 -37.15
CA ILE A 335 5.49 5.57 -35.88
C ILE A 335 4.50 5.97 -34.79
N GLU A 336 3.88 4.99 -34.13
CA GLU A 336 2.95 5.25 -33.01
C GLU A 336 3.66 5.27 -31.65
N ALA A 337 4.78 4.54 -31.51
CA ALA A 337 5.55 4.46 -30.29
C ALA A 337 6.30 5.77 -29.96
N ASN A 338 6.39 6.09 -28.67
CA ASN A 338 7.01 7.31 -28.15
C ASN A 338 8.54 7.21 -28.07
N TRP A 339 9.17 7.14 -29.24
CA TRP A 339 10.63 7.07 -29.36
C TRP A 339 11.33 8.32 -28.83
N GLU A 340 10.69 9.49 -28.88
CA GLU A 340 11.24 10.74 -28.34
C GLU A 340 11.48 10.64 -26.83
N LEU A 341 10.48 10.17 -26.08
CA LEU A 341 10.61 9.96 -24.63
C LEU A 341 11.61 8.86 -24.31
N PHE A 342 11.62 7.77 -25.07
CA PHE A 342 12.60 6.70 -24.92
C PHE A 342 14.04 7.23 -25.01
N TYR A 343 14.38 7.99 -26.05
CA TYR A 343 15.74 8.52 -26.20
C TYR A 343 16.11 9.54 -25.11
N TYR A 344 15.15 10.32 -24.63
CA TYR A 344 15.36 11.23 -23.51
C TYR A 344 15.67 10.46 -22.21
N LYS A 345 14.83 9.48 -21.86
CA LYS A 345 15.01 8.67 -20.65
C LYS A 345 16.24 7.76 -20.74
N PHE A 346 16.63 7.31 -21.93
CA PHE A 346 17.86 6.51 -22.16
C PHE A 346 19.12 7.23 -21.64
N GLN A 347 19.18 8.55 -21.77
CA GLN A 347 20.34 9.35 -21.36
C GLN A 347 20.40 9.62 -19.84
N MET A 348 19.32 9.34 -19.11
CA MET A 348 19.25 9.53 -17.66
C MET A 348 19.62 8.25 -16.91
N ASP A 349 20.06 8.41 -15.66
CA ASP A 349 20.26 7.28 -14.76
C ASP A 349 18.93 6.93 -14.07
N HIS A 350 18.65 5.64 -13.94
CA HIS A 350 17.46 5.11 -13.28
C HIS A 350 17.86 4.03 -12.28
N ALA A 351 17.33 4.15 -11.07
CA ALA A 351 17.37 3.12 -10.04
C ALA A 351 15.94 2.91 -9.54
N LYS A 352 15.14 2.18 -10.33
CA LYS A 352 13.74 1.83 -10.02
C LYS A 352 13.62 0.32 -9.87
N SER A 353 12.61 -0.15 -9.16
CA SER A 353 12.34 -1.58 -8.98
C SER A 353 12.24 -2.34 -10.29
N ASN A 354 11.78 -1.74 -11.38
CA ASN A 354 11.71 -2.36 -12.71
C ASN A 354 12.84 -1.96 -13.69
N LEU A 355 13.77 -1.10 -13.27
CA LEU A 355 14.83 -0.57 -14.15
C LEU A 355 16.07 -0.14 -13.36
N ILE A 356 17.15 -0.90 -13.53
CA ILE A 356 18.51 -0.45 -13.22
C ILE A 356 19.14 -0.01 -14.54
N TRP A 357 19.39 1.29 -14.68
CA TRP A 357 20.00 1.87 -15.87
C TRP A 357 21.01 2.94 -15.48
N ASN A 358 22.29 2.67 -15.68
CA ASN A 358 23.38 3.56 -15.30
C ASN A 358 24.45 3.60 -16.39
N TYR A 359 25.55 4.31 -16.12
CA TYR A 359 26.69 4.36 -17.04
C TYR A 359 27.21 2.96 -17.42
N LYS A 360 27.31 2.03 -16.47
CA LYS A 360 27.85 0.68 -16.72
C LYS A 360 26.91 -0.16 -17.58
N THR A 361 25.60 -0.17 -17.33
CA THR A 361 24.63 -0.90 -18.18
C THR A 361 24.58 -0.32 -19.59
N ARG A 362 24.75 1.00 -19.75
CA ARG A 362 24.84 1.64 -21.07
C ARG A 362 26.11 1.23 -21.83
N GLU A 363 27.25 1.18 -21.16
CA GLU A 363 28.50 0.73 -21.78
C GLU A 363 28.46 -0.76 -22.13
N GLU A 364 27.91 -1.63 -21.27
CA GLU A 364 27.72 -3.05 -21.60
C GLU A 364 26.83 -3.25 -22.84
N LEU A 365 25.75 -2.46 -22.97
CA LEU A 365 24.93 -2.45 -24.18
C LEU A 365 25.72 -1.97 -25.42
N ARG A 366 26.52 -0.91 -25.25
CA ARG A 366 27.34 -0.35 -26.33
C ARG A 366 28.37 -1.37 -26.82
N ASP A 367 29.09 -1.98 -25.88
CA ASP A 367 30.13 -2.99 -26.14
C ASP A 367 29.53 -4.22 -26.81
N ALA A 368 28.34 -4.67 -26.37
CA ALA A 368 27.62 -5.77 -27.00
C ALA A 368 27.28 -5.45 -28.47
N PHE A 369 26.76 -4.26 -28.76
CA PHE A 369 26.50 -3.84 -30.15
C PHE A 369 27.77 -3.75 -30.98
N GLU A 370 28.85 -3.14 -30.44
CA GLU A 370 30.11 -2.96 -31.17
C GLU A 370 30.80 -4.30 -31.43
N ALA A 371 30.77 -5.24 -30.47
CA ALA A 371 31.30 -6.58 -30.62
C ALA A 371 30.51 -7.39 -31.66
N GLU A 372 29.18 -7.38 -31.58
CA GLU A 372 28.30 -8.10 -32.52
C GLU A 372 28.47 -7.57 -33.95
N MET A 373 28.47 -6.24 -34.13
CA MET A 373 28.69 -5.63 -35.44
C MET A 373 30.07 -5.96 -35.99
N ARG A 374 31.10 -6.01 -35.14
CA ARG A 374 32.46 -6.39 -35.55
C ARG A 374 32.50 -7.84 -36.02
N ALA A 375 31.91 -8.76 -35.26
CA ALA A 375 31.82 -10.17 -35.62
C ALA A 375 31.08 -10.36 -36.96
N PHE A 376 29.92 -9.73 -37.11
CA PHE A 376 29.14 -9.80 -38.35
C PHE A 376 29.91 -9.25 -39.56
N ASN A 377 30.65 -8.15 -39.41
CA ASN A 377 31.43 -7.59 -40.51
C ASN A 377 32.60 -8.51 -40.91
N ILE A 378 33.29 -9.14 -39.94
CA ILE A 378 34.37 -10.09 -40.20
C ILE A 378 33.84 -11.28 -41.01
N ASP A 379 32.73 -11.88 -40.59
CA ASP A 379 32.14 -13.01 -41.31
C ASP A 379 31.73 -12.60 -42.73
N ARG A 380 31.16 -11.40 -42.88
CA ARG A 380 30.76 -10.86 -44.18
C ARG A 380 31.94 -10.64 -45.13
N GLU A 381 33.12 -10.28 -44.61
CA GLU A 381 34.34 -10.15 -45.42
C GLU A 381 34.92 -11.52 -45.82
N LEU A 382 34.80 -12.52 -44.95
CA LEU A 382 35.29 -13.89 -45.21
C LEU A 382 34.38 -14.65 -46.20
N GLY A 383 33.07 -14.41 -46.18
CA GLY A 383 32.08 -15.10 -47.01
C GLY A 383 31.95 -14.62 -48.45
N SER A 384 33.06 -14.43 -49.17
CA SER A 384 33.07 -13.84 -50.53
C SER A 384 32.22 -14.56 -51.60
N VAL A 385 31.76 -15.78 -51.33
CA VAL A 385 30.97 -16.61 -52.26
C VAL A 385 29.47 -16.63 -51.93
N SER A 386 29.08 -16.38 -50.68
CA SER A 386 27.70 -16.55 -50.21
C SER A 386 27.17 -15.30 -49.53
N VAL A 387 25.89 -14.99 -49.75
CA VAL A 387 25.27 -13.84 -49.10
C VAL A 387 25.00 -14.14 -47.62
N ILE A 388 25.66 -13.39 -46.73
CA ILE A 388 25.57 -13.57 -45.28
C ILE A 388 24.43 -12.70 -44.70
N SER A 389 23.72 -13.25 -43.71
CA SER A 389 22.63 -12.58 -42.98
C SER A 389 22.95 -12.54 -41.49
N TRP A 390 22.59 -11.43 -40.82
CA TRP A 390 22.78 -11.26 -39.37
C TRP A 390 21.84 -12.18 -38.58
N ASN A 391 22.39 -12.87 -37.59
CA ASN A 391 21.68 -13.76 -36.68
C ASN A 391 20.96 -12.96 -35.56
N HIS A 392 20.03 -12.10 -35.97
CA HIS A 392 19.22 -11.30 -35.07
C HIS A 392 18.32 -12.13 -34.13
N GLN A 393 18.08 -13.41 -34.43
CA GLN A 393 17.20 -14.26 -33.62
C GLN A 393 17.85 -14.63 -32.28
N GLU A 394 19.16 -14.89 -32.27
CA GLU A 394 19.89 -15.29 -31.06
C GLU A 394 20.53 -14.11 -30.33
N PHE A 395 20.69 -12.95 -30.98
CA PHE A 395 21.29 -11.79 -30.33
C PHE A 395 20.48 -11.33 -29.11
N GLU A 396 21.15 -11.31 -27.96
CA GLU A 396 20.66 -10.92 -26.64
C GLU A 396 21.80 -10.24 -25.88
N VAL A 397 21.47 -9.23 -25.07
CA VAL A 397 22.46 -8.54 -24.24
C VAL A 397 22.38 -9.05 -22.81
N LYS A 398 23.48 -9.62 -22.33
CA LYS A 398 23.65 -10.03 -20.93
C LYS A 398 24.36 -8.92 -20.15
N TYR A 399 23.67 -8.39 -19.15
CA TYR A 399 24.20 -7.34 -18.29
C TYR A 399 24.96 -7.96 -17.11
N GLU A 400 26.28 -8.14 -17.27
CA GLU A 400 27.14 -8.76 -16.25
C GLU A 400 27.14 -7.97 -14.94
N CYS A 401 26.98 -6.64 -14.99
CA CYS A 401 26.87 -5.82 -13.78
C CYS A 401 25.62 -6.08 -12.92
N LEU A 402 24.62 -6.80 -13.45
CA LEU A 402 23.36 -7.08 -12.76
C LEU A 402 23.25 -8.53 -12.27
N VAL A 403 24.29 -9.35 -12.46
CA VAL A 403 24.28 -10.79 -12.08
C VAL A 403 24.10 -10.99 -10.58
N ASP A 404 24.65 -10.10 -9.76
CA ASP A 404 24.51 -10.14 -8.30
C ASP A 404 23.15 -9.60 -7.80
N GLU A 405 22.40 -8.91 -8.66
CA GLU A 405 21.08 -8.39 -8.32
C GLU A 405 20.02 -9.48 -8.41
N ILE A 406 19.19 -9.60 -7.37
CA ILE A 406 18.12 -10.60 -7.34
C ILE A 406 16.95 -10.08 -8.17
N LYS A 407 16.87 -10.51 -9.43
CA LYS A 407 15.74 -10.25 -10.32
C LYS A 407 14.68 -11.36 -10.20
N ILE A 408 13.43 -10.97 -10.01
CA ILE A 408 12.26 -11.85 -10.01
C ILE A 408 11.27 -11.23 -11.02
N GLY A 409 10.85 -12.00 -12.02
CA GLY A 409 10.12 -11.45 -13.17
C GLY A 409 10.85 -10.27 -13.80
N ASP A 410 10.19 -9.11 -13.86
CA ASP A 410 10.73 -7.84 -14.36
C ASP A 410 11.30 -6.92 -13.26
N TYR A 411 11.31 -7.36 -12.00
CA TYR A 411 11.63 -6.50 -10.84
C TYR A 411 12.89 -6.93 -10.09
N TYR A 412 13.67 -5.95 -9.64
CA TYR A 412 14.84 -6.11 -8.79
C TYR A 412 14.44 -6.01 -7.32
N LEU A 413 14.65 -7.09 -6.57
CA LEU A 413 14.17 -7.25 -5.21
C LEU A 413 14.72 -6.17 -4.27
N ARG A 414 16.00 -5.81 -4.39
CA ARG A 414 16.63 -4.81 -3.53
C ARG A 414 15.95 -3.45 -3.64
N LEU A 415 15.78 -2.96 -4.87
CA LEU A 415 15.12 -1.68 -5.12
C LEU A 415 13.64 -1.71 -4.75
N LEU A 416 12.95 -2.83 -4.98
CA LEU A 416 11.57 -3.00 -4.52
C LEU A 416 11.41 -2.90 -2.99
N LEU A 417 12.44 -3.31 -2.23
CA LEU A 417 12.46 -3.22 -0.77
C LEU A 417 12.89 -1.84 -0.24
N GLU A 418 13.66 -1.09 -1.04
CA GLU A 418 14.15 0.27 -0.72
C GLU A 418 13.13 1.36 -1.11
N GLU A 419 12.22 1.10 -2.04
CA GLU A 419 11.18 2.05 -2.46
C GLU A 419 10.18 2.36 -1.32
N ASP A 420 10.06 3.65 -0.97
CA ASP A 420 9.13 4.13 0.05
C ASP A 420 7.67 3.82 -0.31
N GLU A 421 6.83 3.50 0.70
CA GLU A 421 5.39 3.22 0.49
C GLU A 421 4.63 4.39 -0.17
N ASN A 422 5.19 5.61 -0.15
CA ASN A 422 4.56 6.85 -0.62
C ASN A 422 4.89 7.24 -2.07
N GLU A 423 5.83 6.57 -2.74
CA GLU A 423 6.07 6.85 -4.16
C GLU A 423 5.01 6.16 -5.02
N GLU A 424 4.24 6.94 -5.78
CA GLU A 424 3.34 6.47 -6.86
C GLU A 424 4.14 5.88 -8.05
N THR A 425 5.20 5.12 -7.77
CA THR A 425 6.08 4.53 -8.76
C THR A 425 5.46 3.26 -9.33
N GLY A 426 4.73 3.45 -10.44
CA GLY A 426 4.45 2.46 -11.47
C GLY A 426 3.85 1.15 -10.97
N ALA A 427 2.51 1.08 -10.95
CA ALA A 427 1.72 -0.13 -10.68
C ALA A 427 2.46 -1.41 -11.10
N ILE A 428 2.69 -2.31 -10.14
CA ILE A 428 3.27 -3.63 -10.39
C ILE A 428 2.44 -4.27 -11.51
N LYS A 429 3.01 -4.34 -12.72
CA LYS A 429 2.29 -4.85 -13.89
C LYS A 429 2.16 -6.36 -13.73
N ARG A 430 0.95 -6.87 -13.95
CA ARG A 430 0.63 -8.30 -13.74
C ARG A 430 0.95 -8.74 -12.31
N SER A 431 0.43 -8.01 -11.33
CA SER A 431 0.77 -8.20 -9.92
C SER A 431 0.52 -9.63 -9.44
N TYR A 432 -0.49 -10.32 -9.99
CA TYR A 432 -0.77 -11.73 -9.73
C TYR A 432 0.35 -12.68 -10.22
N GLU A 433 0.85 -12.51 -11.45
CA GLU A 433 1.94 -13.32 -12.01
C GLU A 433 3.22 -13.11 -11.19
N PHE A 434 3.58 -11.85 -10.94
CA PHE A 434 4.76 -11.51 -10.16
C PHE A 434 4.69 -12.03 -8.72
N PHE A 435 3.54 -11.89 -8.06
CA PHE A 435 3.33 -12.42 -6.71
C PHE A 435 3.54 -13.94 -6.66
N ASN A 436 3.03 -14.68 -7.66
CA ASN A 436 3.22 -16.12 -7.75
C ASN A 436 4.69 -16.49 -8.01
N GLU A 437 5.39 -15.79 -8.91
CA GLU A 437 6.83 -16.02 -9.14
C GLU A 437 7.66 -15.77 -7.87
N LEU A 438 7.36 -14.70 -7.14
CA LEU A 438 7.98 -14.38 -5.87
C LEU A 438 7.69 -15.46 -4.81
N TYR A 439 6.45 -15.95 -4.76
CA TYR A 439 6.07 -17.03 -3.85
C TYR A 439 6.75 -18.36 -4.22
N HIS A 440 6.85 -18.69 -5.51
CA HIS A 440 7.62 -19.84 -5.98
C HIS A 440 9.09 -19.74 -5.58
N ARG A 441 9.71 -18.56 -5.72
CA ARG A 441 11.10 -18.34 -5.26
C ARG A 441 11.24 -18.52 -3.75
N PHE A 442 10.27 -18.04 -2.97
CA PHE A 442 10.21 -18.24 -1.53
C PHE A 442 10.18 -19.74 -1.16
N LEU A 443 9.37 -20.54 -1.86
CA LEU A 443 9.26 -21.98 -1.61
C LEU A 443 10.55 -22.75 -1.93
N LEU A 444 11.28 -22.35 -2.97
CA LEU A 444 12.49 -23.03 -3.43
C LEU A 444 13.75 -22.68 -2.62
N THR A 445 13.71 -21.61 -1.84
CA THR A 445 14.89 -21.06 -1.17
C THR A 445 15.13 -21.76 0.17
N PRO A 446 16.29 -22.39 0.43
CA PRO A 446 16.58 -23.00 1.74
C PRO A 446 17.15 -22.00 2.76
N LYS A 447 17.77 -20.89 2.31
CA LYS A 447 18.43 -19.91 3.17
C LYS A 447 17.41 -18.98 3.85
N VAL A 448 17.45 -18.89 5.18
CA VAL A 448 16.52 -18.07 5.99
C VAL A 448 16.54 -16.60 5.57
N ASN A 449 17.71 -15.98 5.39
CA ASN A 449 17.80 -14.57 4.98
C ASN A 449 17.07 -14.28 3.66
N MET A 450 17.25 -15.15 2.66
CA MET A 450 16.58 -15.01 1.37
C MET A 450 15.08 -15.27 1.47
N LYS A 451 14.64 -16.24 2.29
CA LYS A 451 13.21 -16.43 2.60
C LYS A 451 12.61 -15.17 3.22
N CYS A 452 13.30 -14.56 4.19
CA CYS A 452 12.85 -13.35 4.87
C CYS A 452 12.76 -12.15 3.91
N LEU A 453 13.69 -12.00 2.97
CA LEU A 453 13.61 -10.99 1.91
C LEU A 453 12.42 -11.24 0.97
N CYS A 454 12.19 -12.49 0.55
CA CYS A 454 11.01 -12.82 -0.25
C CYS A 454 9.70 -12.57 0.52
N LEU A 455 9.63 -12.92 1.82
CA LEU A 455 8.46 -12.63 2.66
C LEU A 455 8.21 -11.12 2.79
N GLN A 456 9.27 -10.32 2.94
CA GLN A 456 9.16 -8.87 2.99
C GLN A 456 8.60 -8.33 1.67
N ALA A 457 9.11 -8.79 0.53
CA ALA A 457 8.57 -8.39 -0.76
C ALA A 457 7.13 -8.89 -0.97
N LEU A 458 6.79 -10.12 -0.56
CA LEU A 458 5.40 -10.62 -0.61
C LEU A 458 4.46 -9.73 0.22
N THR A 459 4.94 -9.25 1.38
CA THR A 459 4.21 -8.32 2.25
C THR A 459 3.94 -6.99 1.55
N ILE A 460 4.93 -6.42 0.87
CA ILE A 460 4.80 -5.15 0.14
C ILE A 460 3.86 -5.32 -1.06
N VAL A 461 4.11 -6.34 -1.90
CA VAL A 461 3.34 -6.60 -3.13
C VAL A 461 1.88 -6.89 -2.79
N TYR A 462 1.62 -7.77 -1.82
CA TYR A 462 0.26 -8.05 -1.39
C TYR A 462 -0.39 -6.81 -0.76
N GLY A 463 0.34 -6.06 0.07
CA GLY A 463 -0.17 -4.82 0.67
C GLY A 463 -0.64 -3.78 -0.36
N LYS A 464 0.08 -3.64 -1.48
CA LYS A 464 -0.27 -2.70 -2.57
C LYS A 464 -1.33 -3.26 -3.53
N CYS A 465 -1.34 -4.58 -3.77
CA CYS A 465 -2.13 -5.20 -4.86
C CYS A 465 -3.12 -6.29 -4.39
N TYR A 466 -3.54 -6.30 -3.12
CA TYR A 466 -4.41 -7.37 -2.58
C TYR A 466 -5.76 -7.52 -3.30
N GLU A 467 -6.29 -6.45 -3.90
CA GLU A 467 -7.55 -6.47 -4.65
C GLU A 467 -7.42 -7.24 -5.97
N GLU A 468 -6.31 -7.05 -6.70
CA GLU A 468 -6.03 -7.77 -7.96
C GLU A 468 -5.60 -9.22 -7.69
N ILE A 469 -4.78 -9.45 -6.67
CA ILE A 469 -4.29 -10.79 -6.32
C ILE A 469 -5.42 -11.65 -5.74
N GLY A 470 -6.29 -11.04 -4.92
CA GLY A 470 -7.39 -11.74 -4.26
C GLY A 470 -6.93 -12.65 -3.11
N PRO A 471 -7.72 -13.69 -2.77
CA PRO A 471 -7.42 -14.57 -1.64
C PRO A 471 -6.20 -15.45 -1.88
N PHE A 472 -5.39 -15.65 -0.86
CA PHE A 472 -4.17 -16.45 -0.93
C PHE A 472 -4.42 -17.88 -0.44
N SER A 473 -4.31 -18.86 -1.36
CA SER A 473 -4.60 -20.28 -1.09
C SER A 473 -3.74 -20.88 0.00
N ASP A 474 -2.46 -20.49 0.09
CA ASP A 474 -1.49 -21.10 0.99
C ASP A 474 -1.39 -20.39 2.36
N THR A 475 -2.42 -19.65 2.76
CA THR A 475 -2.50 -19.01 4.08
C THR A 475 -2.32 -20.03 5.21
N LYS A 476 -2.88 -21.24 5.07
CA LYS A 476 -2.68 -22.35 6.01
C LYS A 476 -1.22 -22.78 6.13
N TYR A 477 -0.50 -22.81 5.01
CA TYR A 477 0.91 -23.17 4.99
C TYR A 477 1.76 -22.12 5.73
N ILE A 478 1.48 -20.83 5.54
CA ILE A 478 2.15 -19.72 6.26
C ILE A 478 1.92 -19.82 7.77
N ILE A 479 0.69 -20.11 8.21
CA ILE A 479 0.40 -20.35 9.65
C ILE A 479 1.18 -21.55 10.18
N GLY A 480 1.23 -22.65 9.42
CA GLY A 480 2.03 -23.83 9.79
C GLY A 480 3.54 -23.53 9.85
N MET A 481 4.04 -22.65 8.99
CA MET A 481 5.43 -22.17 9.07
C MET A 481 5.65 -21.34 10.33
N LEU A 482 4.74 -20.43 10.68
CA LEU A 482 4.84 -19.63 11.91
C LEU A 482 4.89 -20.50 13.16
N ASP A 483 4.10 -21.57 13.21
CA ASP A 483 4.10 -22.52 14.33
C ASP A 483 5.44 -23.26 14.46
N ARG A 484 6.06 -23.64 13.34
CA ARG A 484 7.31 -24.43 13.33
C ARG A 484 8.59 -23.60 13.36
N CYS A 485 8.56 -22.34 12.93
CA CYS A 485 9.76 -21.51 12.79
C CYS A 485 10.44 -21.29 14.15
N THR A 486 11.78 -21.24 14.16
CA THR A 486 12.60 -21.00 15.35
C THR A 486 13.49 -19.77 15.21
N ASP A 487 13.39 -19.05 14.10
CA ASP A 487 14.16 -17.83 13.85
C ASP A 487 13.30 -16.59 14.08
N ARG A 488 13.83 -15.61 14.84
CA ARG A 488 13.08 -14.38 15.20
C ARG A 488 12.81 -13.50 13.98
N LEU A 489 13.72 -13.44 13.02
CA LEU A 489 13.51 -12.67 11.79
C LEU A 489 12.41 -13.31 10.93
N GLU A 490 12.46 -14.64 10.77
CA GLU A 490 11.41 -15.38 10.03
C GLU A 490 10.03 -15.22 10.69
N ARG A 491 9.95 -15.34 12.03
CA ARG A 491 8.73 -15.10 12.80
C ARG A 491 8.12 -13.74 12.49
N ASP A 492 8.91 -12.68 12.62
CA ASP A 492 8.41 -11.31 12.46
C ASP A 492 7.96 -11.05 11.02
N ARG A 493 8.70 -11.55 10.02
CA ARG A 493 8.31 -11.44 8.60
C ARG A 493 7.05 -12.22 8.27
N LEU A 494 6.86 -13.41 8.84
CA LEU A 494 5.62 -14.19 8.68
C LEU A 494 4.42 -13.45 9.28
N ILE A 495 4.57 -12.82 10.45
CA ILE A 495 3.49 -12.07 11.10
C ILE A 495 3.16 -10.80 10.33
N LEU A 496 4.16 -10.07 9.83
CA LEU A 496 3.95 -8.91 8.96
C LEU A 496 3.22 -9.30 7.66
N PHE A 497 3.57 -10.44 7.08
CA PHE A 497 2.87 -10.95 5.89
C PHE A 497 1.42 -11.34 6.22
N LEU A 498 1.19 -12.06 7.32
CA LEU A 498 -0.16 -12.40 7.79
C LEU A 498 -1.01 -11.14 8.06
N HIS A 499 -0.41 -10.08 8.61
CA HIS A 499 -1.06 -8.79 8.80
C HIS A 499 -1.53 -8.16 7.48
N LYS A 500 -0.80 -8.33 6.37
CA LYS A 500 -1.30 -7.89 5.05
C LYS A 500 -2.30 -8.90 4.45
N LEU A 501 -2.14 -10.19 4.69
CA LEU A 501 -3.09 -11.21 4.20
C LEU A 501 -4.51 -11.01 4.76
N ILE A 502 -4.66 -10.52 5.99
CA ILE A 502 -5.99 -10.27 6.60
C ILE A 502 -6.78 -9.13 5.94
N LEU A 503 -6.16 -8.31 5.06
CA LEU A 503 -6.89 -7.34 4.23
C LEU A 503 -7.98 -8.01 3.38
N ASN A 504 -7.84 -9.31 3.09
CA ASN A 504 -8.87 -10.11 2.44
C ASN A 504 -9.61 -11.00 3.45
N LYS A 505 -10.93 -10.81 3.56
CA LYS A 505 -11.82 -11.56 4.46
C LYS A 505 -11.76 -13.09 4.29
N LYS A 506 -11.44 -13.61 3.10
CA LYS A 506 -11.31 -15.07 2.89
C LYS A 506 -10.07 -15.64 3.59
N ASN A 507 -8.94 -14.94 3.57
CA ASN A 507 -7.71 -15.38 4.26
C ASN A 507 -7.92 -15.41 5.78
N VAL A 508 -8.72 -14.50 6.33
CA VAL A 508 -9.09 -14.51 7.76
C VAL A 508 -9.78 -15.84 8.14
N LYS A 509 -10.63 -16.40 7.26
CA LYS A 509 -11.23 -17.72 7.51
C LYS A 509 -10.18 -18.82 7.54
N GLU A 510 -9.25 -18.85 6.59
CA GLU A 510 -8.15 -19.82 6.54
C GLU A 510 -7.26 -19.76 7.79
N ILE A 511 -6.97 -18.55 8.31
CA ILE A 511 -6.23 -18.36 9.56
C ILE A 511 -7.00 -18.97 10.75
N MET A 512 -8.31 -18.73 10.83
CA MET A 512 -9.15 -19.31 11.90
C MET A 512 -9.24 -20.83 11.80
N ASP A 513 -9.31 -21.38 10.58
CA ASP A 513 -9.43 -22.82 10.33
C ASP A 513 -8.12 -23.57 10.58
N SER A 514 -6.98 -22.86 10.53
CA SER A 514 -5.63 -23.39 10.73
C SER A 514 -5.08 -23.18 12.14
N ASN A 515 -5.94 -22.94 13.14
CA ASN A 515 -5.55 -22.65 14.54
C ASN A 515 -4.65 -21.40 14.70
N GLY A 516 -4.66 -20.49 13.73
CA GLY A 516 -3.83 -19.28 13.73
C GLY A 516 -4.13 -18.35 14.90
N VAL A 517 -5.40 -18.26 15.33
CA VAL A 517 -5.80 -17.43 16.48
C VAL A 517 -5.07 -17.86 17.76
N ARG A 518 -4.97 -19.17 18.02
CA ARG A 518 -4.26 -19.67 19.21
C ARG A 518 -2.77 -19.39 19.13
N ILE A 519 -2.16 -19.59 17.96
CA ILE A 519 -0.72 -19.30 17.73
C ILE A 519 -0.42 -17.81 17.97
N LEU A 520 -1.30 -16.92 17.48
CA LEU A 520 -1.17 -15.48 17.69
C LEU A 520 -1.29 -15.12 19.18
N VAL A 521 -2.26 -15.68 19.92
CA VAL A 521 -2.40 -15.45 21.36
C VAL A 521 -1.22 -16.03 22.15
N ASP A 522 -0.69 -17.17 21.74
CA ASP A 522 0.50 -17.76 22.33
C ASP A 522 1.72 -16.83 22.23
N LEU A 523 1.87 -16.12 21.11
CA LEU A 523 2.89 -15.08 20.93
C LEU A 523 2.62 -13.81 21.75
N LEU A 524 1.35 -13.44 21.96
CA LEU A 524 0.99 -12.30 22.82
C LEU A 524 1.53 -12.47 24.24
N THR A 525 1.57 -13.69 24.77
CA THR A 525 2.07 -13.94 26.13
C THR A 525 3.54 -13.51 26.33
N LEU A 526 4.32 -13.43 25.25
CA LEU A 526 5.71 -12.96 25.28
C LEU A 526 5.82 -11.49 25.69
N ALA A 527 4.75 -10.70 25.54
CA ALA A 527 4.71 -9.32 25.99
C ALA A 527 5.12 -9.21 27.46
N HIS A 528 4.78 -10.17 28.33
CA HIS A 528 5.14 -10.15 29.75
C HIS A 528 6.65 -10.20 30.04
N LEU A 529 7.47 -10.60 29.07
CA LEU A 529 8.92 -10.73 29.21
C LEU A 529 9.70 -9.47 28.83
N HIS A 530 9.00 -8.41 28.40
CA HIS A 530 9.65 -7.18 27.96
C HIS A 530 10.34 -6.47 29.14
N THR A 531 11.66 -6.33 29.06
CA THR A 531 12.53 -5.86 30.16
C THR A 531 12.69 -4.35 30.26
N SER A 532 12.33 -3.57 29.23
CA SER A 532 12.54 -2.11 29.22
C SER A 532 11.43 -1.30 29.89
N ARG A 533 10.33 -1.94 30.30
CA ARG A 533 9.14 -1.25 30.83
C ARG A 533 9.24 -0.98 32.33
N ALA A 534 8.78 0.19 32.75
CA ALA A 534 8.62 0.52 34.15
C ALA A 534 7.48 -0.32 34.77
N THR A 535 7.79 -1.13 35.78
CA THR A 535 6.78 -1.90 36.52
C THR A 535 6.16 -1.04 37.62
N VAL A 536 4.83 -1.06 37.76
CA VAL A 536 4.15 -0.43 38.89
C VAL A 536 4.62 -1.10 40.19
N PRO A 537 5.11 -0.35 41.20
CA PRO A 537 5.52 -0.93 42.47
C PRO A 537 4.31 -1.47 43.22
N LEU A 538 4.14 -2.79 43.22
CA LEU A 538 3.18 -3.49 44.10
C LEU A 538 3.74 -3.45 45.53
N GLN A 539 2.94 -3.56 46.59
CA GLN A 539 3.44 -3.52 47.98
C GLN A 539 4.57 -4.53 48.27
N SER A 540 4.62 -5.65 47.54
CA SER A 540 5.76 -6.59 47.56
C SER A 540 7.07 -5.98 47.06
N ASN A 541 7.01 -5.05 46.10
CA ASN A 541 8.14 -4.32 45.53
C ASN A 541 8.55 -3.11 46.39
N VAL A 542 7.72 -2.68 47.36
CA VAL A 542 7.97 -1.50 48.22
C VAL A 542 8.77 -1.87 49.48
N ILE A 543 8.82 -3.14 49.87
CA ILE A 543 9.66 -3.64 50.98
C ILE A 543 11.15 -3.74 50.55
N GLU A 544 11.45 -3.58 49.26
CA GLU A 544 12.77 -3.82 48.65
C GLU A 544 13.52 -2.50 48.38
N ALA A 545 14.18 -1.96 49.41
CA ALA A 545 15.03 -0.76 49.31
C ALA A 545 16.54 -1.08 49.29
N ALA A 546 16.96 -2.30 48.95
CA ALA A 546 18.38 -2.67 48.84
C ALA A 546 18.73 -3.18 47.43
N PRO A 547 19.73 -2.58 46.74
CA PRO A 547 20.11 -2.95 45.36
C PRO A 547 20.72 -4.36 45.20
N ASP A 548 21.00 -5.06 46.30
CA ASP A 548 21.63 -6.40 46.30
C ASP A 548 20.63 -7.57 46.47
N MET A 549 19.35 -7.31 46.73
CA MET A 549 18.31 -8.36 46.80
C MET A 549 17.71 -8.59 45.41
N LYS A 550 18.25 -9.56 44.66
CA LYS A 550 17.58 -10.10 43.47
C LYS A 550 16.38 -10.94 43.92
N ARG A 551 15.20 -10.66 43.38
CA ARG A 551 13.99 -11.45 43.60
C ARG A 551 14.24 -12.91 43.20
N GLU A 552 14.04 -13.86 44.11
CA GLU A 552 13.97 -15.27 43.73
C GLU A 552 12.75 -15.45 42.80
N SER A 553 13.02 -15.89 41.57
CA SER A 553 11.97 -16.16 40.59
C SER A 553 11.11 -17.34 41.07
N GLU A 554 9.77 -17.17 41.05
CA GLU A 554 8.83 -18.20 41.51
C GLU A 554 9.07 -19.52 40.77
N LYS A 555 9.06 -20.63 41.52
CA LYS A 555 9.36 -21.95 40.97
C LYS A 555 8.08 -22.58 40.39
N GLU A 556 7.91 -22.44 39.09
CA GLU A 556 6.70 -22.89 38.36
C GLU A 556 6.96 -24.08 37.44
N TRP A 557 8.20 -24.29 36.99
CA TRP A 557 8.52 -25.21 35.90
C TRP A 557 8.92 -26.60 36.38
N TYR A 558 8.39 -27.61 35.71
CA TYR A 558 8.79 -29.00 35.87
C TYR A 558 9.27 -29.53 34.52
N PHE A 559 10.29 -30.40 34.51
CA PHE A 559 10.73 -31.10 33.30
C PHE A 559 10.99 -32.58 33.57
N GLY A 560 10.93 -33.40 32.53
CA GLY A 560 11.15 -34.84 32.60
C GLY A 560 11.33 -35.48 31.22
N ASN A 561 12.13 -36.55 31.17
CA ASN A 561 12.43 -37.27 29.92
C ASN A 561 11.55 -38.51 29.71
N ALA A 562 10.84 -38.98 30.76
CA ALA A 562 9.90 -40.11 30.72
C ALA A 562 8.60 -39.77 31.47
N ASP A 563 7.48 -40.43 31.13
CA ASP A 563 6.13 -40.13 31.65
C ASP A 563 5.95 -40.24 33.19
N LYS A 564 6.98 -40.72 33.91
CA LYS A 564 6.96 -40.87 35.38
C LYS A 564 8.01 -40.03 36.12
N GLU A 565 8.92 -39.35 35.42
CA GLU A 565 9.93 -38.49 36.05
C GLU A 565 9.45 -37.04 36.07
N ARG A 566 9.25 -36.49 37.28
CA ARG A 566 8.87 -35.09 37.50
C ARG A 566 9.95 -34.41 38.32
N LEU A 567 10.86 -33.71 37.64
CA LEU A 567 11.90 -32.89 38.27
C LEU A 567 11.36 -31.46 38.41
N GLY A 568 11.45 -30.88 39.60
CA GLY A 568 10.98 -29.52 39.90
C GLY A 568 10.13 -29.44 41.18
N PRO A 569 9.58 -28.27 41.53
CA PRO A 569 9.52 -27.07 40.69
C PRO A 569 10.84 -26.31 40.59
N TYR A 570 11.10 -25.71 39.43
CA TYR A 570 12.24 -24.85 39.13
C TYR A 570 11.78 -23.46 38.67
N SER A 571 12.62 -22.47 38.87
CA SER A 571 12.41 -21.12 38.36
C SER A 571 12.78 -21.01 36.88
N PHE A 572 12.33 -19.94 36.21
CA PHE A 572 12.69 -19.72 34.80
C PHE A 572 14.21 -19.50 34.61
N GLU A 573 14.89 -18.90 35.58
CA GLU A 573 16.35 -18.71 35.56
C GLU A 573 17.08 -20.05 35.67
N GLU A 574 16.65 -20.94 36.57
CA GLU A 574 17.19 -22.31 36.69
C GLU A 574 16.99 -23.09 35.37
N ILE A 575 15.83 -22.93 34.71
CA ILE A 575 15.56 -23.53 33.39
C ILE A 575 16.52 -22.99 32.30
N GLN A 576 16.85 -21.69 32.33
CA GLN A 576 17.86 -21.11 31.41
C GLN A 576 19.25 -21.70 31.65
N GLU A 577 19.64 -21.95 32.90
CA GLU A 577 20.91 -22.60 33.23
C GLU A 577 20.95 -24.06 32.77
N PHE A 578 19.86 -24.82 32.97
CA PHE A 578 19.76 -26.20 32.49
C PHE A 578 19.82 -26.30 30.96
N TRP A 579 19.36 -25.27 30.24
CA TRP A 579 19.56 -25.17 28.80
C TRP A 579 21.04 -24.91 28.43
N LYS A 580 21.69 -23.94 29.09
CA LYS A 580 23.11 -23.60 28.87
C LYS A 580 24.05 -24.77 29.18
N THR A 581 23.73 -25.56 30.19
CA THR A 581 24.51 -26.75 30.61
C THR A 581 24.18 -28.01 29.81
N GLY A 582 23.21 -27.96 28.88
CA GLY A 582 22.86 -29.07 28.00
C GLY A 582 21.98 -30.15 28.64
N VAL A 583 21.44 -29.92 29.83
CA VAL A 583 20.50 -30.83 30.51
C VAL A 583 19.15 -30.86 29.78
N LEU A 584 18.72 -29.71 29.25
CA LEU A 584 17.48 -29.59 28.47
C LEU A 584 17.77 -29.66 26.96
N VAL A 585 17.04 -30.52 26.27
CA VAL A 585 16.99 -30.61 24.80
C VAL A 585 15.62 -30.15 24.26
N PRO A 586 15.49 -29.79 22.97
CA PRO A 586 14.20 -29.32 22.39
C PRO A 586 13.01 -30.26 22.59
N LYS A 587 13.28 -31.57 22.71
CA LYS A 587 12.28 -32.63 22.90
C LYS A 587 11.90 -32.89 24.36
N THR A 588 12.62 -32.30 25.32
CA THR A 588 12.36 -32.48 26.76
C THR A 588 10.93 -32.06 27.06
N ARG A 589 10.18 -32.87 27.82
CA ARG A 589 8.82 -32.51 28.20
C ARG A 589 8.87 -31.58 29.41
N CYS A 590 8.25 -30.42 29.28
CA CYS A 590 8.09 -29.46 30.35
C CYS A 590 6.61 -29.26 30.67
N TRP A 591 6.32 -28.92 31.92
CA TRP A 591 4.99 -28.61 32.40
C TRP A 591 5.06 -27.51 33.46
N ALA A 592 4.05 -26.64 33.48
CA ALA A 592 3.84 -25.63 34.51
C ALA A 592 2.35 -25.55 34.84
N GLN A 593 2.02 -25.00 36.01
CA GLN A 593 0.64 -24.85 36.43
C GLN A 593 -0.13 -23.94 35.46
N GLY A 594 -1.31 -24.39 35.01
CA GLY A 594 -2.11 -23.67 34.01
C GLY A 594 -1.96 -24.20 32.57
N MET A 595 -1.05 -25.14 32.32
CA MET A 595 -0.95 -25.85 31.05
C MET A 595 -1.88 -27.07 30.99
N ASP A 596 -2.44 -27.34 29.80
CA ASP A 596 -3.33 -28.49 29.53
C ASP A 596 -2.65 -29.87 29.74
N GLY A 597 -1.31 -29.91 29.83
CA GLY A 597 -0.53 -31.13 29.99
C GLY A 597 0.95 -30.92 29.66
N TRP A 598 1.75 -31.98 29.82
CA TRP A 598 3.17 -31.99 29.48
C TRP A 598 3.38 -31.76 27.98
N ARG A 599 4.24 -30.80 27.62
CA ARG A 599 4.55 -30.47 26.22
C ARG A 599 6.05 -30.44 25.98
N PRO A 600 6.53 -30.78 24.77
CA PRO A 600 7.94 -30.62 24.46
C PRO A 600 8.34 -29.14 24.52
N LEU A 601 9.56 -28.86 24.98
CA LEU A 601 10.10 -27.50 25.17
C LEU A 601 9.91 -26.63 23.92
N GLN A 602 10.18 -27.18 22.73
CA GLN A 602 10.01 -26.49 21.44
C GLN A 602 8.57 -26.07 21.11
N ALA A 603 7.56 -26.67 21.75
CA ALA A 603 6.14 -26.35 21.55
C ALA A 603 5.59 -25.38 22.61
N ILE A 604 6.42 -24.94 23.57
CA ILE A 604 6.04 -23.99 24.62
C ILE A 604 6.57 -22.61 24.20
N PRO A 605 5.70 -21.62 23.92
CA PRO A 605 6.10 -20.34 23.34
C PRO A 605 7.21 -19.62 24.12
N GLN A 606 7.07 -19.47 25.45
CA GLN A 606 8.07 -18.84 26.30
C GLN A 606 9.44 -19.53 26.18
N LEU A 607 9.49 -20.86 26.35
CA LEU A 607 10.75 -21.61 26.28
C LEU A 607 11.35 -21.61 24.86
N LYS A 608 10.51 -21.76 23.83
CA LYS A 608 10.90 -21.72 22.43
C LYS A 608 11.59 -20.39 22.08
N TRP A 609 10.97 -19.26 22.41
CA TRP A 609 11.48 -17.94 21.98
C TRP A 609 12.60 -17.39 22.86
N CYS A 610 12.70 -17.85 24.12
CA CYS A 610 13.77 -17.43 25.02
C CYS A 610 15.02 -18.33 24.96
N LEU A 611 14.87 -19.65 24.75
CA LEU A 611 15.99 -20.61 24.83
C LEU A 611 16.45 -21.10 23.45
N LEU A 612 15.50 -21.52 22.61
CA LEU A 612 15.78 -22.19 21.34
C LEU A 612 16.01 -21.20 20.18
N ALA A 613 15.35 -20.04 20.22
CA ALA A 613 15.26 -19.19 19.04
C ALA A 613 16.57 -18.50 18.64
N SER A 614 16.82 -18.50 17.33
CA SER A 614 17.97 -17.84 16.68
C SER A 614 17.57 -16.53 16.01
N GLY A 615 18.56 -15.80 15.48
CA GLY A 615 18.33 -14.61 14.67
C GLY A 615 18.00 -13.35 15.48
N GLN A 616 18.07 -12.23 14.77
CA GLN A 616 17.76 -10.90 15.31
C GLN A 616 16.30 -10.57 15.01
N ALA A 617 15.55 -10.18 16.04
CA ALA A 617 14.17 -9.73 15.87
C ALA A 617 14.11 -8.37 15.17
N VAL A 618 13.07 -8.17 14.37
CA VAL A 618 12.72 -6.87 13.78
C VAL A 618 11.81 -6.10 14.72
N LEU A 619 10.94 -6.82 15.43
CA LEU A 619 9.96 -6.28 16.38
C LEU A 619 10.38 -6.62 17.81
N ASN A 620 10.27 -5.66 18.73
CA ASN A 620 10.33 -5.96 20.16
C ASN A 620 9.03 -6.67 20.61
N GLU A 621 8.99 -7.15 21.86
CA GLU A 621 7.85 -7.90 22.39
C GLU A 621 6.55 -7.07 22.44
N THR A 622 6.63 -5.76 22.70
CA THR A 622 5.47 -4.86 22.71
C THR A 622 4.95 -4.60 21.29
N ASP A 623 5.82 -4.33 20.32
CA ASP A 623 5.46 -4.07 18.92
C ASP A 623 4.85 -5.31 18.28
N LEU A 624 5.44 -6.48 18.55
CA LEU A 624 4.90 -7.78 18.17
C LEU A 624 3.48 -7.96 18.73
N ALA A 625 3.29 -7.72 20.01
CA ALA A 625 1.98 -7.88 20.63
C ALA A 625 0.96 -6.87 20.11
N THR A 626 1.38 -5.62 19.87
CA THR A 626 0.54 -4.57 19.29
C THR A 626 0.08 -4.93 17.88
N LEU A 627 0.99 -5.42 17.03
CA LEU A 627 0.66 -5.88 15.68
C LEU A 627 -0.35 -7.02 15.70
N ILE A 628 -0.15 -8.00 16.58
CA ILE A 628 -1.08 -9.13 16.73
C ILE A 628 -2.44 -8.67 17.24
N LEU A 629 -2.50 -7.78 18.24
CA LEU A 629 -3.77 -7.24 18.74
C LEU A 629 -4.53 -6.47 17.65
N ASN A 630 -3.83 -5.65 16.85
CA ASN A 630 -4.43 -4.97 15.69
C ASN A 630 -5.01 -5.98 14.68
N MET A 631 -4.28 -7.07 14.41
CA MET A 631 -4.80 -8.14 13.55
C MET A 631 -6.08 -8.76 14.13
N LEU A 632 -6.09 -9.10 15.43
CA LEU A 632 -7.26 -9.70 16.09
C LEU A 632 -8.47 -8.76 16.12
N VAL A 633 -8.26 -7.44 16.31
CA VAL A 633 -9.31 -6.42 16.22
C VAL A 633 -9.88 -6.38 14.81
N THR A 634 -9.03 -6.24 13.79
CA THR A 634 -9.45 -6.23 12.38
C THR A 634 -10.23 -7.51 12.01
N MET A 635 -9.77 -8.67 12.47
CA MET A 635 -10.47 -9.94 12.28
C MET A 635 -11.85 -9.95 12.96
N CYS A 636 -12.02 -9.31 14.13
CA CYS A 636 -13.31 -9.17 14.79
C CYS A 636 -14.25 -8.20 14.06
N GLU A 637 -13.72 -7.12 13.46
CA GLU A 637 -14.49 -6.14 12.70
C GLU A 637 -15.10 -6.73 11.42
N TYR A 638 -14.38 -7.62 10.72
CA TYR A 638 -14.92 -8.32 9.54
C TYR A 638 -16.15 -9.19 9.82
N PHE A 639 -16.36 -9.58 11.08
CA PHE A 639 -17.46 -10.44 11.53
C PHE A 639 -18.17 -9.82 12.75
N PRO A 640 -19.04 -8.82 12.53
CA PRO A 640 -19.75 -8.11 13.60
C PRO A 640 -20.70 -9.05 14.37
N SER A 641 -21.06 -8.66 15.60
CA SER A 641 -22.06 -9.39 16.41
C SER A 641 -23.50 -9.06 16.01
N ARG A 642 -23.69 -8.04 15.18
CA ARG A 642 -24.99 -7.53 14.73
C ARG A 642 -25.01 -7.33 13.22
N ASP A 643 -26.17 -7.50 12.60
CA ASP A 643 -26.36 -7.27 11.17
C ASP A 643 -26.79 -5.82 10.86
N GLN A 644 -27.17 -5.56 9.61
CA GLN A 644 -27.59 -4.23 9.13
C GLN A 644 -28.86 -3.73 9.82
N ASP A 645 -29.74 -4.63 10.26
CA ASP A 645 -30.99 -4.32 10.98
C ASP A 645 -30.79 -4.26 12.49
N ASN A 646 -29.53 -4.24 12.96
CA ASN A 646 -29.14 -4.24 14.36
C ASN A 646 -29.60 -5.49 15.15
N ALA A 647 -29.92 -6.59 14.44
CA ALA A 647 -30.28 -7.86 15.05
C ALA A 647 -29.04 -8.65 15.50
N ILE A 648 -29.16 -9.38 16.61
CA ILE A 648 -28.03 -10.14 17.18
C ILE A 648 -27.77 -11.39 16.34
N ILE A 649 -26.56 -11.50 15.78
CA ILE A 649 -26.14 -12.64 14.96
C ILE A 649 -25.88 -13.86 15.84
N ARG A 650 -26.54 -14.97 15.52
CA ARG A 650 -26.34 -16.30 16.15
C ARG A 650 -26.18 -17.40 15.09
N PRO A 651 -25.27 -18.37 15.28
CA PRO A 651 -24.30 -18.50 16.38
C PRO A 651 -23.26 -17.36 16.37
N LEU A 652 -22.68 -17.05 17.55
CA LEU A 652 -21.68 -15.99 17.70
C LEU A 652 -20.53 -16.19 16.65
N PRO A 653 -20.04 -15.11 16.00
CA PRO A 653 -18.96 -15.22 15.02
C PRO A 653 -17.78 -16.08 15.49
N LYS A 654 -17.24 -16.89 14.57
CA LYS A 654 -16.20 -17.90 14.89
C LYS A 654 -14.98 -17.29 15.59
N ILE A 655 -14.46 -16.16 15.10
CA ILE A 655 -13.33 -15.46 15.72
C ILE A 655 -13.59 -15.11 17.19
N LYS A 656 -14.77 -14.56 17.48
CA LYS A 656 -15.17 -14.19 18.84
C LYS A 656 -15.31 -15.43 19.73
N ARG A 657 -15.85 -16.54 19.21
CA ARG A 657 -15.91 -17.82 19.93
C ARG A 657 -14.51 -18.35 20.26
N LEU A 658 -13.58 -18.33 19.31
CA LEU A 658 -12.19 -18.77 19.52
C LEU A 658 -11.47 -17.90 20.55
N LEU A 659 -11.69 -16.59 20.53
CA LEU A 659 -11.09 -15.64 21.49
C LEU A 659 -11.75 -15.69 22.88
N THR A 660 -13.00 -16.15 22.96
CA THR A 660 -13.73 -16.33 24.23
C THR A 660 -13.34 -17.62 24.96
N ASP A 661 -12.68 -18.55 24.26
CA ASP A 661 -12.18 -19.78 24.90
C ASP A 661 -11.22 -19.45 26.05
N ASN A 662 -11.25 -20.26 27.12
CA ASN A 662 -10.47 -19.98 28.33
C ASN A 662 -8.96 -20.00 28.08
N THR A 663 -8.52 -20.75 27.06
CA THR A 663 -7.11 -20.81 26.63
C THR A 663 -6.63 -19.54 25.91
N CYS A 664 -7.55 -18.67 25.48
CA CYS A 664 -7.26 -17.41 24.79
C CYS A 664 -7.62 -16.20 25.66
N LEU A 665 -8.87 -16.12 26.12
CA LEU A 665 -9.43 -14.94 26.79
C LEU A 665 -8.61 -14.54 28.02
N SER A 666 -8.23 -15.51 28.83
CA SER A 666 -7.45 -15.29 30.06
C SER A 666 -6.11 -14.64 29.77
N HIS A 667 -5.40 -15.07 28.72
CA HIS A 667 -4.10 -14.50 28.35
C HIS A 667 -4.23 -13.11 27.73
N ILE A 668 -5.29 -12.87 26.94
CA ILE A 668 -5.58 -11.53 26.40
C ILE A 668 -5.89 -10.55 27.54
N VAL A 669 -6.69 -10.96 28.53
CA VAL A 669 -7.03 -10.14 29.70
C VAL A 669 -5.78 -9.86 30.55
N GLN A 670 -4.91 -10.86 30.76
CA GLN A 670 -3.70 -10.71 31.57
C GLN A 670 -2.70 -9.70 30.99
N LEU A 671 -2.72 -9.41 29.69
CA LEU A 671 -1.91 -8.34 29.08
C LEU A 671 -2.17 -6.97 29.72
N LEU A 672 -3.33 -6.74 30.35
CA LEU A 672 -3.62 -5.50 31.06
C LEU A 672 -2.64 -5.24 32.23
N ILE A 673 -2.04 -6.29 32.79
CA ILE A 673 -1.04 -6.21 33.87
C ILE A 673 0.32 -5.73 33.35
N THR A 674 0.54 -5.66 32.03
CA THR A 674 1.76 -5.03 31.52
C THR A 674 1.78 -3.52 31.78
N PHE A 675 0.61 -2.91 32.03
CA PHE A 675 0.41 -1.47 32.22
C PHE A 675 0.99 -0.61 31.10
N ASP A 676 1.20 -1.22 29.93
CA ASP A 676 1.68 -0.55 28.73
C ASP A 676 0.50 0.17 28.07
N PRO A 677 0.54 1.50 27.87
CA PRO A 677 -0.61 2.24 27.37
C PRO A 677 -1.15 1.75 26.04
N ILE A 678 -0.27 1.39 25.11
CA ILE A 678 -0.65 0.94 23.77
C ILE A 678 -1.33 -0.42 23.87
N LEU A 679 -0.73 -1.37 24.60
CA LEU A 679 -1.32 -2.71 24.77
C LEU A 679 -2.66 -2.65 25.49
N VAL A 680 -2.75 -1.88 26.58
CA VAL A 680 -3.99 -1.74 27.37
C VAL A 680 -5.14 -1.20 26.50
N GLU A 681 -4.87 -0.19 25.69
CA GLU A 681 -5.85 0.38 24.75
C GLU A 681 -6.37 -0.66 23.76
N LYS A 682 -5.43 -1.37 23.12
CA LYS A 682 -5.75 -2.39 22.11
C LYS A 682 -6.49 -3.58 22.70
N VAL A 683 -6.11 -4.00 23.92
CA VAL A 683 -6.81 -5.06 24.65
C VAL A 683 -8.22 -4.61 25.03
N ALA A 684 -8.42 -3.39 25.55
CA ALA A 684 -9.74 -2.87 25.89
C ALA A 684 -10.67 -2.83 24.66
N ASN A 685 -10.17 -2.34 23.51
CA ASN A 685 -10.90 -2.35 22.25
C ASN A 685 -11.25 -3.78 21.79
N LEU A 686 -10.28 -4.70 21.82
CA LEU A 686 -10.50 -6.09 21.45
C LEU A 686 -11.55 -6.76 22.36
N LEU A 687 -11.45 -6.57 23.67
CA LEU A 687 -12.40 -7.11 24.64
C LEU A 687 -13.80 -6.55 24.44
N TYR A 688 -13.94 -5.26 24.11
CA TYR A 688 -15.23 -4.68 23.74
C TYR A 688 -15.86 -5.39 22.52
N HIS A 689 -15.08 -5.61 21.46
CA HIS A 689 -15.57 -6.35 20.27
C HIS A 689 -15.91 -7.81 20.58
N ILE A 690 -15.13 -8.51 21.41
CA ILE A 690 -15.38 -9.91 21.79
C ILE A 690 -16.64 -10.02 22.64
N MET A 691 -16.84 -9.09 23.58
CA MET A 691 -17.91 -9.15 24.59
C MET A 691 -19.25 -8.62 24.11
N GLN A 692 -19.29 -7.89 22.99
CA GLN A 692 -20.52 -7.41 22.39
C GLN A 692 -21.49 -8.57 22.07
N ASP A 693 -22.61 -8.60 22.80
CA ASP A 693 -23.67 -9.62 22.75
C ASP A 693 -23.15 -11.06 22.95
N ASN A 694 -22.07 -11.24 23.72
CA ASN A 694 -21.47 -12.54 23.97
C ASN A 694 -22.19 -13.31 25.09
N PRO A 695 -22.63 -14.56 24.87
CA PRO A 695 -23.28 -15.36 25.92
C PRO A 695 -22.43 -15.63 27.17
N GLN A 696 -21.10 -15.60 27.05
CA GLN A 696 -20.17 -15.83 28.17
C GLN A 696 -19.89 -14.55 29.00
N LEU A 697 -20.43 -13.40 28.58
CA LEU A 697 -20.26 -12.12 29.27
C LEU A 697 -20.56 -12.18 30.77
N PRO A 698 -21.59 -12.91 31.26
CA PRO A 698 -21.86 -12.97 32.70
C PRO A 698 -20.76 -13.59 33.55
N ARG A 699 -19.84 -14.36 32.95
CA ARG A 699 -18.71 -15.02 33.64
C ARG A 699 -17.38 -14.29 33.43
N LEU A 700 -17.37 -13.16 32.73
CA LEU A 700 -16.16 -12.43 32.39
C LEU A 700 -15.36 -12.01 33.64
N TYR A 701 -16.05 -11.68 34.74
CA TYR A 701 -15.41 -11.30 36.00
C TYR A 701 -14.41 -12.35 36.54
N LEU A 702 -14.60 -13.63 36.21
CA LEU A 702 -13.70 -14.72 36.63
C LEU A 702 -12.28 -14.62 36.02
N THR A 703 -12.10 -13.81 34.99
CA THR A 703 -10.77 -13.61 34.37
C THR A 703 -9.90 -12.61 35.13
N GLY A 704 -10.46 -11.88 36.10
CA GLY A 704 -9.76 -10.79 36.81
C GLY A 704 -9.71 -9.46 36.04
N VAL A 705 -10.38 -9.35 34.88
CA VAL A 705 -10.31 -8.17 34.01
C VAL A 705 -10.59 -6.85 34.74
N PHE A 706 -11.58 -6.83 35.64
CA PHE A 706 -11.93 -5.62 36.40
C PHE A 706 -10.82 -5.23 37.37
N PHE A 707 -10.10 -6.19 37.97
CA PHE A 707 -8.97 -5.88 38.84
C PHE A 707 -7.80 -5.29 38.05
N PHE A 708 -7.47 -5.89 36.90
CA PHE A 708 -6.32 -5.46 36.09
C PHE A 708 -6.55 -4.08 35.47
N ILE A 709 -7.77 -3.82 34.98
CA ILE A 709 -8.17 -2.51 34.45
C ILE A 709 -8.08 -1.43 35.54
N MET A 710 -8.63 -1.69 36.73
CA MET A 710 -8.69 -0.67 37.79
C MET A 710 -7.31 -0.32 38.37
N MET A 711 -6.31 -1.17 38.16
CA MET A 711 -4.91 -0.88 38.50
C MET A 711 -4.19 0.01 37.48
N TYR A 712 -4.79 0.26 36.31
CA TYR A 712 -4.14 1.02 35.26
C TYR A 712 -4.04 2.52 35.61
N THR A 713 -2.82 3.06 35.51
CA THR A 713 -2.49 4.45 35.88
C THR A 713 -2.33 5.39 34.69
N GLY A 714 -2.34 4.90 33.45
CA GLY A 714 -2.20 5.76 32.27
C GLY A 714 -3.44 6.60 31.97
N SER A 715 -3.29 7.54 31.03
CA SER A 715 -4.30 8.56 30.69
C SER A 715 -5.28 8.13 29.59
N ASN A 716 -4.95 7.13 28.77
CA ASN A 716 -5.81 6.64 27.69
C ASN A 716 -6.89 5.66 28.18
N VAL A 717 -7.72 6.11 29.13
CA VAL A 717 -8.76 5.29 29.79
C VAL A 717 -10.10 5.27 29.02
N LEU A 718 -10.24 6.00 27.92
CA LEU A 718 -11.52 6.08 27.20
C LEU A 718 -12.02 4.70 26.68
N PRO A 719 -11.18 3.88 26.01
CA PRO A 719 -11.58 2.53 25.62
C PRO A 719 -11.96 1.63 26.80
N ILE A 720 -11.27 1.81 27.93
CA ILE A 720 -11.59 1.15 29.19
C ILE A 720 -12.98 1.59 29.68
N ALA A 721 -13.27 2.89 29.72
CA ALA A 721 -14.56 3.41 30.17
C ALA A 721 -15.73 2.87 29.33
N ARG A 722 -15.54 2.82 27.99
CA ARG A 722 -16.52 2.21 27.07
C ARG A 722 -16.77 0.74 27.37
N PHE A 723 -15.70 0.00 27.63
CA PHE A 723 -15.78 -1.41 28.01
C PHE A 723 -16.45 -1.61 29.37
N LEU A 724 -16.08 -0.83 30.40
CA LEU A 724 -16.66 -0.90 31.73
C LEU A 724 -18.16 -0.58 31.71
N LYS A 725 -18.56 0.53 31.06
CA LYS A 725 -19.98 0.91 30.90
C LYS A 725 -20.80 -0.20 30.25
N TYR A 726 -20.25 -0.90 29.25
CA TYR A 726 -20.96 -1.99 28.59
C TYR A 726 -21.09 -3.26 29.46
N THR A 727 -20.14 -3.53 30.35
CA THR A 727 -19.96 -4.86 30.98
C THR A 727 -20.30 -4.92 32.47
N HIS A 728 -20.18 -3.83 33.24
CA HIS A 728 -20.17 -3.88 34.71
C HIS A 728 -21.48 -4.37 35.35
N LEU A 729 -22.65 -4.14 34.72
CA LEU A 729 -23.97 -4.61 35.18
C LEU A 729 -24.39 -5.97 34.61
N LYS A 730 -23.62 -6.52 33.66
CA LYS A 730 -23.96 -7.75 32.95
C LYS A 730 -23.26 -8.99 33.52
N GLN A 731 -22.67 -8.89 34.71
CA GLN A 731 -21.94 -9.95 35.39
C GLN A 731 -22.85 -10.77 36.31
N ALA A 732 -22.69 -12.09 36.33
CA ALA A 732 -23.37 -13.01 37.23
C ALA A 732 -22.50 -13.31 38.48
N PHE A 733 -22.10 -12.28 39.21
CA PHE A 733 -21.20 -12.39 40.36
C PHE A 733 -21.90 -12.55 41.72
N ARG A 734 -23.24 -12.44 41.77
CA ARG A 734 -24.10 -12.68 42.97
C ARG A 734 -25.31 -13.56 42.62
N SER A 735 -25.82 -14.32 43.61
CA SER A 735 -27.02 -15.17 43.45
C SER A 735 -28.26 -14.31 43.16
N GLU A 736 -29.25 -14.86 42.45
CA GLU A 736 -30.47 -14.11 42.09
C GLU A 736 -31.28 -13.63 43.29
N GLU A 737 -31.16 -14.31 44.43
CA GLU A 737 -31.81 -13.95 45.70
C GLU A 737 -31.14 -12.75 46.41
N ALA A 738 -29.87 -12.46 46.09
CA ALA A 738 -29.09 -11.35 46.65
C ALA A 738 -29.09 -10.09 45.76
N LYS A 739 -29.85 -10.08 44.65
CA LYS A 739 -30.06 -8.89 43.81
C LYS A 739 -30.97 -7.91 44.56
N GLY A 740 -30.39 -7.12 45.46
CA GLY A 740 -31.05 -5.94 46.01
C GLY A 740 -31.50 -4.98 44.90
N GLN A 741 -32.39 -4.05 45.25
CA GLN A 741 -32.85 -3.00 44.32
C GLN A 741 -31.74 -2.01 43.93
N ASP A 742 -30.60 -2.04 44.62
CA ASP A 742 -29.53 -1.06 44.54
C ASP A 742 -28.53 -1.32 43.39
N LEU A 743 -28.17 -0.27 42.65
CA LEU A 743 -27.29 -0.32 41.49
C LEU A 743 -25.89 -0.80 41.84
N VAL A 744 -25.36 -0.35 42.98
CA VAL A 744 -24.01 -0.68 43.47
C VAL A 744 -23.87 -2.17 43.72
N GLN A 745 -24.91 -2.79 44.30
CA GLN A 745 -24.96 -4.21 44.62
C GLN A 745 -25.02 -5.09 43.36
N ARG A 746 -25.49 -4.54 42.23
CA ARG A 746 -25.57 -5.22 40.94
C ARG A 746 -24.31 -5.07 40.09
N SER A 747 -23.46 -4.09 40.40
CA SER A 747 -22.22 -3.81 39.67
C SER A 747 -21.06 -4.61 40.25
N VAL A 748 -20.29 -5.29 39.40
CA VAL A 748 -19.04 -5.96 39.83
C VAL A 748 -18.01 -4.96 40.39
N LEU A 749 -18.09 -3.71 39.95
CA LEU A 749 -17.23 -2.62 40.42
C LEU A 749 -17.64 -2.09 41.79
N GLY A 750 -18.81 -2.44 42.33
CA GLY A 750 -19.31 -1.90 43.61
C GLY A 750 -18.47 -2.28 44.84
N HIS A 751 -17.60 -3.30 44.74
CA HIS A 751 -16.64 -3.64 45.81
C HIS A 751 -15.31 -2.89 45.67
N ILE A 752 -15.08 -2.29 44.50
CA ILE A 752 -13.82 -1.63 44.15
C ILE A 752 -13.98 -0.12 44.18
N LEU A 753 -15.04 0.41 43.58
CA LEU A 753 -15.29 1.84 43.42
C LEU A 753 -16.36 2.34 44.39
N PRO A 754 -16.30 3.63 44.79
CA PRO A 754 -17.40 4.29 45.50
C PRO A 754 -18.72 4.23 44.73
N GLU A 755 -19.83 4.29 45.46
CA GLU A 755 -21.18 4.24 44.92
C GLU A 755 -21.43 5.33 43.86
N ALA A 756 -20.97 6.56 44.14
CA ALA A 756 -21.03 7.67 43.21
C ALA A 756 -20.35 7.39 41.87
N MET A 757 -19.17 6.76 41.87
CA MET A 757 -18.43 6.45 40.63
C MET A 757 -19.13 5.38 39.79
N VAL A 758 -19.79 4.42 40.44
CA VAL A 758 -20.61 3.41 39.74
C VAL A 758 -21.86 4.06 39.13
N CYS A 759 -22.53 4.94 39.87
CA CYS A 759 -23.65 5.74 39.35
C CYS A 759 -23.21 6.66 38.20
N TYR A 760 -22.01 7.24 38.29
CA TYR A 760 -21.47 8.14 37.27
C TYR A 760 -21.20 7.39 35.96
N LEU A 761 -20.66 6.16 36.04
CA LEU A 761 -20.43 5.30 34.88
C LEU A 761 -21.73 4.94 34.13
N GLU A 762 -22.82 4.71 34.86
CA GLU A 762 -24.11 4.33 34.29
C GLU A 762 -24.86 5.55 33.71
N ASN A 763 -24.89 6.67 34.44
CA ASN A 763 -25.72 7.82 34.10
C ASN A 763 -25.09 8.77 33.07
N TYR A 764 -23.77 8.71 32.84
CA TYR A 764 -23.05 9.61 31.94
C TYR A 764 -22.32 8.87 30.82
N GLU A 765 -21.93 9.60 29.78
CA GLU A 765 -21.13 9.04 28.68
C GLU A 765 -19.70 8.66 29.12
N PRO A 766 -19.09 7.62 28.51
CA PRO A 766 -17.75 7.13 28.87
C PRO A 766 -16.66 8.21 28.92
N GLU A 767 -16.78 9.25 28.09
CA GLU A 767 -15.89 10.40 28.05
C GLU A 767 -15.90 11.16 29.38
N LYS A 768 -17.08 11.39 29.97
CA LYS A 768 -17.21 12.08 31.26
C LYS A 768 -16.70 11.22 32.41
N PHE A 769 -16.94 9.91 32.38
CA PHE A 769 -16.38 9.00 33.38
C PHE A 769 -14.84 9.01 33.32
N SER A 770 -14.27 9.06 32.11
CA SER A 770 -12.81 9.12 31.92
C SER A 770 -12.20 10.39 32.51
N GLU A 771 -12.87 11.53 32.33
CA GLU A 771 -12.49 12.81 32.93
C GLU A 771 -12.52 12.73 34.47
N ILE A 772 -13.62 12.20 35.04
CA ILE A 772 -13.72 12.08 36.50
C ILE A 772 -12.70 11.12 37.08
N PHE A 773 -12.51 9.96 36.46
CA PHE A 773 -11.62 8.93 36.97
C PHE A 773 -10.14 9.39 37.01
N LEU A 774 -9.73 10.27 36.09
CA LEU A 774 -8.38 10.82 36.01
C LEU A 774 -8.17 12.11 36.81
N GLY A 775 -9.23 12.87 37.08
CA GLY A 775 -9.14 14.15 37.79
C GLY A 775 -9.41 14.06 39.29
N GLU A 776 -9.48 15.23 39.91
CA GLU A 776 -9.85 15.40 41.31
C GLU A 776 -11.18 16.14 41.39
N PHE A 777 -12.16 15.50 42.03
CA PHE A 777 -13.52 16.00 42.13
C PHE A 777 -13.94 16.00 43.58
N ASP A 778 -14.40 17.16 44.04
CA ASP A 778 -14.96 17.37 45.37
C ASP A 778 -16.28 18.13 45.20
N THR A 779 -17.32 17.40 44.81
CA THR A 779 -18.63 17.96 44.46
C THR A 779 -19.75 17.12 45.08
N PRO A 780 -20.98 17.68 45.20
CA PRO A 780 -22.13 16.92 45.68
C PRO A 780 -22.46 15.66 44.86
N GLU A 781 -22.07 15.56 43.58
CA GLU A 781 -22.35 14.38 42.73
C GLU A 781 -21.17 13.39 42.68
N ALA A 782 -19.94 13.85 42.90
CA ALA A 782 -18.74 13.02 42.84
C ALA A 782 -17.66 13.54 43.80
N ILE A 783 -17.20 12.65 44.68
CA ILE A 783 -16.03 12.80 45.54
C ILE A 783 -15.05 11.72 45.11
N TRP A 784 -13.99 12.12 44.42
CA TRP A 784 -12.95 11.24 43.89
C TRP A 784 -11.62 11.98 43.85
N SER A 785 -10.62 11.47 44.57
CA SER A 785 -9.29 12.07 44.65
C SER A 785 -8.20 11.10 44.20
N ASN A 786 -7.03 11.66 43.91
CA ASN A 786 -5.83 10.87 43.63
C ASN A 786 -5.46 9.94 44.80
N GLU A 787 -5.73 10.33 46.04
CA GLU A 787 -5.52 9.50 47.23
C GLU A 787 -6.47 8.30 47.25
N MET A 788 -7.75 8.51 46.93
CA MET A 788 -8.74 7.41 46.82
C MET A 788 -8.34 6.45 45.70
N ARG A 789 -7.93 6.97 44.54
CA ARG A 789 -7.44 6.14 43.43
C ARG A 789 -6.19 5.34 43.84
N ARG A 790 -5.24 5.95 44.55
CA ARG A 790 -4.05 5.27 45.06
C ARG A 790 -4.40 4.16 46.05
N LEU A 791 -5.28 4.44 47.03
CA LEU A 791 -5.74 3.45 48.00
C LEU A 791 -6.39 2.24 47.32
N MET A 792 -7.22 2.49 46.30
CA MET A 792 -7.84 1.44 45.49
C MET A 792 -6.78 0.57 44.81
N ILE A 793 -5.81 1.18 44.13
CA ILE A 793 -4.71 0.47 43.47
C ILE A 793 -3.90 -0.35 44.48
N GLU A 794 -3.58 0.20 45.65
CA GLU A 794 -2.83 -0.49 46.71
C GLU A 794 -3.59 -1.73 47.23
N LYS A 795 -4.90 -1.63 47.45
CA LYS A 795 -5.73 -2.76 47.90
C LYS A 795 -5.87 -3.85 46.84
N ILE A 796 -6.02 -3.48 45.56
CA ILE A 796 -6.05 -4.46 44.46
C ILE A 796 -4.65 -5.08 44.26
N ALA A 797 -3.58 -4.28 44.31
CA ALA A 797 -2.20 -4.76 44.22
C ALA A 797 -1.89 -5.80 45.31
N ALA A 798 -2.31 -5.54 46.54
CA ALA A 798 -2.19 -6.50 47.63
C ALA A 798 -3.00 -7.79 47.35
N HIS A 799 -4.18 -7.67 46.75
CA HIS A 799 -5.01 -8.83 46.36
C HIS A 799 -4.36 -9.68 45.26
N LEU A 800 -3.60 -9.06 44.34
CA LEU A 800 -2.92 -9.74 43.23
C LEU A 800 -1.46 -10.13 43.49
N ALA A 801 -0.93 -9.86 44.70
CA ALA A 801 0.48 -10.00 45.04
C ALA A 801 1.05 -11.42 44.78
N ASP A 802 0.23 -12.46 44.94
CA ASP A 802 0.64 -13.86 44.71
C ASP A 802 0.63 -14.25 43.23
N PHE A 803 -0.05 -13.49 42.35
CA PHE A 803 -0.22 -13.86 40.94
C PHE A 803 0.84 -13.21 40.03
N THR A 804 1.15 -11.93 40.24
CA THR A 804 2.06 -11.18 39.35
C THR A 804 3.48 -11.77 39.26
N PRO A 805 4.16 -12.21 40.34
CA PRO A 805 5.43 -12.95 40.21
C PRO A 805 5.32 -14.27 39.44
N ARG A 806 4.23 -15.01 39.63
CA ARG A 806 4.01 -16.28 38.92
C ARG A 806 3.89 -16.08 37.42
N LEU A 807 3.24 -14.98 37.00
CA LEU A 807 3.12 -14.60 35.60
C LEU A 807 4.46 -14.23 34.96
N GLN A 808 5.40 -13.64 35.73
CA GLN A 808 6.75 -13.36 35.26
C GLN A 808 7.58 -14.64 35.06
N SER A 809 7.40 -15.65 35.91
CA SER A 809 8.07 -16.95 35.77
C SER A 809 7.45 -17.82 34.67
N ASN A 810 6.12 -17.82 34.56
CA ASN A 810 5.34 -18.55 33.57
C ASN A 810 4.32 -17.61 32.91
N THR A 811 4.57 -17.20 31.67
CA THR A 811 3.70 -16.26 30.93
C THR A 811 2.32 -16.82 30.61
N ARG A 812 2.09 -18.12 30.87
CA ARG A 812 0.80 -18.80 30.73
C ARG A 812 0.14 -19.12 32.08
N ALA A 813 0.65 -18.60 33.20
CA ALA A 813 0.00 -18.77 34.49
C ALA A 813 -1.43 -18.22 34.43
N LEU A 814 -2.42 -18.99 34.89
CA LEU A 814 -3.81 -18.56 34.90
C LEU A 814 -4.17 -17.90 36.22
N TYR A 815 -4.74 -16.70 36.14
CA TYR A 815 -5.33 -16.05 37.30
C TYR A 815 -6.52 -16.88 37.82
N GLN A 816 -6.56 -17.08 39.14
CA GLN A 816 -7.67 -17.75 39.80
C GLN A 816 -8.50 -16.68 40.52
N TYR A 817 -9.74 -16.50 40.07
CA TYR A 817 -10.62 -15.50 40.64
C TYR A 817 -10.88 -15.73 42.12
N CYS A 818 -10.75 -14.65 42.87
CA CYS A 818 -11.20 -14.55 44.25
C CYS A 818 -11.98 -13.24 44.42
N PRO A 819 -13.11 -13.25 45.14
CA PRO A 819 -13.78 -12.01 45.52
C PRO A 819 -12.83 -11.09 46.30
N ILE A 820 -12.84 -9.80 45.95
CA ILE A 820 -12.14 -8.76 46.72
C ILE A 820 -13.10 -8.24 47.80
N PRO A 821 -12.63 -8.02 49.05
CA PRO A 821 -13.41 -7.29 50.04
C PRO A 821 -13.79 -5.89 49.56
N VAL A 822 -14.91 -5.36 50.05
CA VAL A 822 -15.32 -3.99 49.77
C VAL A 822 -14.24 -3.02 50.24
N ILE A 823 -13.75 -2.18 49.34
CA ILE A 823 -12.76 -1.14 49.65
C ILE A 823 -13.47 0.00 50.38
N SER A 824 -13.06 0.26 51.63
CA SER A 824 -13.55 1.38 52.43
C SER A 824 -12.66 2.61 52.23
N TYR A 825 -13.28 3.73 51.89
CA TYR A 825 -12.61 5.01 51.65
C TYR A 825 -12.75 5.94 52.86
N PRO A 826 -11.65 6.30 53.55
CA PRO A 826 -11.69 7.21 54.70
C PRO A 826 -12.35 8.55 54.40
N GLN A 827 -12.19 9.07 53.18
CA GLN A 827 -12.75 10.34 52.71
C GLN A 827 -14.28 10.35 52.70
N LEU A 828 -14.93 9.18 52.68
CA LEU A 828 -16.39 9.02 52.60
C LEU A 828 -17.02 8.58 53.93
N GLU A 829 -16.25 8.42 55.01
CA GLU A 829 -16.77 7.86 56.28
C GLU A 829 -17.92 8.68 56.88
N ASN A 830 -17.96 9.99 56.62
CA ASN A 830 -18.98 10.91 57.16
C ASN A 830 -19.95 11.41 56.07
N GLU A 831 -20.00 10.73 54.92
CA GLU A 831 -20.85 11.07 53.79
C GLU A 831 -21.99 10.07 53.65
N LEU A 832 -23.22 10.58 53.62
CA LEU A 832 -24.39 9.77 53.28
C LEU A 832 -24.66 9.89 51.78
N PHE A 833 -24.41 8.82 51.02
CA PHE A 833 -24.74 8.77 49.60
C PHE A 833 -26.21 8.38 49.39
N CYS A 834 -26.96 9.19 48.65
CA CYS A 834 -28.36 8.95 48.34
C CYS A 834 -28.66 9.31 46.88
N ASN A 835 -29.31 8.40 46.15
CA ASN A 835 -29.59 8.51 44.71
C ASN A 835 -28.31 8.65 43.85
N ILE A 836 -27.83 9.88 43.65
CA ILE A 836 -26.59 10.22 42.94
C ILE A 836 -25.78 11.30 43.67
N TYR A 837 -26.18 11.69 44.89
CA TYR A 837 -25.59 12.81 45.61
C TYR A 837 -25.07 12.40 46.99
N TYR A 838 -23.96 13.01 47.37
CA TYR A 838 -23.43 13.03 48.73
C TYR A 838 -24.15 14.11 49.53
N LEU A 839 -24.98 13.69 50.49
CA LEU A 839 -25.95 14.58 51.14
C LEU A 839 -25.27 15.65 52.01
N LYS A 840 -24.10 15.39 52.59
CA LYS A 840 -23.38 16.39 53.38
C LYS A 840 -22.81 17.51 52.50
N HIS A 841 -22.24 17.17 51.35
CA HIS A 841 -21.82 18.16 50.35
C HIS A 841 -23.01 18.90 49.73
N LEU A 842 -24.10 18.19 49.44
CA LEU A 842 -25.34 18.82 48.94
C LEU A 842 -25.95 19.79 49.97
N CYS A 843 -25.84 19.50 51.27
CA CYS A 843 -26.32 20.37 52.34
C CYS A 843 -25.40 21.55 52.65
N ASP A 844 -24.19 21.61 52.08
CA ASP A 844 -23.26 22.73 52.25
C ASP A 844 -23.58 23.85 51.24
N ILE A 845 -24.60 24.63 51.58
CA ILE A 845 -25.09 25.76 50.75
C ILE A 845 -24.04 26.89 50.66
N VAL A 846 -23.03 26.91 51.55
CA VAL A 846 -21.96 27.91 51.53
C VAL A 846 -20.94 27.59 50.44
N ARG A 847 -20.53 26.32 50.33
CA ARG A 847 -19.58 25.87 49.30
C ARG A 847 -20.25 25.64 47.94
N PHE A 848 -21.49 25.18 47.92
CA PHE A 848 -22.22 24.83 46.68
C PHE A 848 -23.60 25.51 46.64
N PRO A 849 -23.66 26.85 46.40
CA PRO A 849 -24.92 27.55 46.26
C PRO A 849 -25.67 27.07 45.01
N ASP A 850 -26.97 26.80 45.14
CA ASP A 850 -27.89 26.45 44.06
C ASP A 850 -27.43 25.29 43.15
N TRP A 851 -26.85 24.23 43.73
CA TRP A 851 -26.40 23.06 42.97
C TRP A 851 -27.54 22.43 42.13
N PRO A 852 -27.32 22.14 40.83
CA PRO A 852 -28.39 21.66 39.96
C PRO A 852 -28.81 20.22 40.29
N ILE A 853 -30.08 20.05 40.70
CA ILE A 853 -30.69 18.74 40.95
C ILE A 853 -31.41 18.26 39.68
N LYS A 854 -30.97 17.14 39.11
CA LYS A 854 -31.51 16.62 37.84
C LYS A 854 -32.95 16.13 37.95
N ASP A 855 -33.26 15.40 39.02
CA ASP A 855 -34.59 14.83 39.28
C ASP A 855 -34.96 14.99 40.77
N PRO A 856 -35.59 16.12 41.13
CA PRO A 856 -35.96 16.43 42.51
C PRO A 856 -36.95 15.43 43.11
N VAL A 857 -37.84 14.85 42.30
CA VAL A 857 -38.88 13.91 42.75
C VAL A 857 -38.26 12.57 43.14
N ARG A 858 -37.35 12.05 42.28
CA ARG A 858 -36.66 10.80 42.56
C ARG A 858 -35.70 10.92 43.75
N LEU A 859 -34.97 12.04 43.86
CA LEU A 859 -34.11 12.30 45.02
C LEU A 859 -34.92 12.36 46.32
N LEU A 860 -36.09 13.02 46.32
CA LEU A 860 -36.96 13.06 47.50
C LEU A 860 -37.42 11.65 47.92
N LYS A 861 -37.83 10.83 46.95
CA LYS A 861 -38.26 9.45 47.21
C LYS A 861 -37.14 8.61 47.83
N ASP A 862 -35.96 8.63 47.22
CA ASP A 862 -34.81 7.84 47.71
C ASP A 862 -34.34 8.35 49.08
N THR A 863 -34.42 9.66 49.33
CA THR A 863 -34.11 10.27 50.64
C THR A 863 -35.11 9.84 51.72
N LEU A 864 -36.39 9.74 51.40
CA LEU A 864 -37.42 9.23 52.31
C LEU A 864 -37.24 7.73 52.60
N ASP A 865 -36.85 6.95 51.60
CA ASP A 865 -36.55 5.52 51.76
C ASP A 865 -35.27 5.30 52.60
N ALA A 866 -34.25 6.14 52.41
CA ALA A 866 -33.04 6.15 53.26
C ALA A 866 -33.39 6.50 54.72
N TRP A 867 -34.26 7.49 54.95
CA TRP A 867 -34.73 7.85 56.29
C TRP A 867 -35.45 6.69 56.97
N LYS A 868 -36.31 5.98 56.23
CA LYS A 868 -37.00 4.80 56.74
C LYS A 868 -36.03 3.71 57.15
N LYS A 869 -35.03 3.39 56.32
CA LYS A 869 -34.00 2.39 56.62
C LYS A 869 -33.18 2.75 57.86
N GLU A 870 -32.81 4.03 58.01
CA GLU A 870 -31.99 4.47 59.15
C GLU A 870 -32.77 4.37 60.47
N VAL A 871 -34.06 4.75 60.46
CA VAL A 871 -34.95 4.70 61.65
C VAL A 871 -35.42 3.27 61.97
N GLU A 872 -35.28 2.31 61.05
CA GLU A 872 -35.62 0.89 61.23
C GLU A 872 -34.39 -0.03 61.38
N LYS A 873 -33.19 0.56 61.52
CA LYS A 873 -31.91 -0.15 61.60
C LYS A 873 -31.86 -1.10 62.80
N LYS A 874 -31.44 -2.34 62.56
CA LYS A 874 -31.31 -3.42 63.55
C LYS A 874 -29.84 -3.69 63.86
N PRO A 875 -29.50 -4.20 65.06
CA PRO A 875 -28.13 -4.56 65.42
C PRO A 875 -27.56 -5.67 64.52
N PRO A 876 -26.22 -5.73 64.34
CA PRO A 876 -25.57 -6.68 63.44
C PRO A 876 -25.80 -8.15 63.83
N SER A 877 -25.87 -9.03 62.82
CA SER A 877 -26.26 -10.44 62.98
C SER A 877 -25.14 -11.41 63.42
N MET A 878 -23.87 -10.96 63.48
CA MET A 878 -22.74 -11.79 63.91
C MET A 878 -21.74 -11.00 64.75
N SER A 879 -21.12 -11.66 65.71
CA SER A 879 -20.10 -11.08 66.59
C SER A 879 -18.67 -11.27 66.05
N LEU A 880 -17.72 -10.45 66.52
CA LEU A 880 -16.30 -10.55 66.15
C LEU A 880 -15.73 -11.94 66.47
N ASP A 881 -16.03 -12.48 67.65
CA ASP A 881 -15.51 -13.79 68.08
C ASP A 881 -16.02 -14.94 67.21
N GLU A 882 -17.29 -14.90 66.79
CA GLU A 882 -17.86 -15.88 65.85
C GLU A 882 -17.20 -15.82 64.47
N ALA A 883 -16.82 -14.62 64.01
CA ALA A 883 -16.16 -14.45 62.72
C ALA A 883 -14.73 -14.99 62.71
N PHE A 884 -13.96 -14.78 63.79
CA PHE A 884 -12.62 -15.35 63.98
C PHE A 884 -12.66 -16.88 64.10
N ASP A 885 -13.67 -17.43 64.80
CA ASP A 885 -13.88 -18.87 64.92
C ASP A 885 -14.18 -19.53 63.56
N VAL A 886 -15.03 -18.92 62.73
CA VAL A 886 -15.37 -19.45 61.39
C VAL A 886 -14.15 -19.46 60.44
N LEU A 887 -13.24 -18.49 60.56
CA LEU A 887 -12.01 -18.44 59.75
C LEU A 887 -10.83 -19.23 60.35
N ASN A 888 -11.01 -19.93 61.47
CA ASN A 888 -9.95 -20.64 62.20
C ASN A 888 -8.74 -19.75 62.56
N LEU A 889 -9.01 -18.54 63.07
CA LEU A 889 -7.99 -17.58 63.48
C LEU A 889 -7.93 -17.45 65.03
N PRO A 890 -6.76 -17.22 65.63
CA PRO A 890 -6.62 -17.11 67.10
C PRO A 890 -7.28 -15.84 67.65
N LYS A 891 -8.05 -15.97 68.74
CA LYS A 891 -8.73 -14.86 69.44
C LYS A 891 -7.70 -13.92 70.09
N GLY A 892 -7.87 -12.60 69.94
CA GLY A 892 -7.08 -11.58 70.65
C GLY A 892 -5.86 -11.00 69.94
N GLN A 893 -5.58 -11.36 68.68
CA GLN A 893 -4.67 -10.55 67.84
C GLN A 893 -5.47 -9.44 67.17
N GLY A 894 -5.04 -8.18 67.35
CA GLY A 894 -5.67 -7.03 66.70
C GLY A 894 -5.82 -7.22 65.19
N ILE A 895 -6.80 -6.52 64.61
CA ILE A 895 -7.27 -6.56 63.20
C ILE A 895 -6.19 -6.21 62.15
N ASN A 896 -4.95 -6.00 62.56
CA ASN A 896 -3.90 -5.38 61.77
C ASN A 896 -3.23 -6.30 60.73
N ASP A 897 -3.69 -7.53 60.53
CA ASP A 897 -3.05 -8.49 59.63
C ASP A 897 -4.03 -9.02 58.56
N GLU A 898 -4.56 -8.11 57.73
CA GLU A 898 -5.46 -8.40 56.59
C GLU A 898 -4.92 -9.54 55.70
N SER A 899 -3.60 -9.71 55.61
CA SER A 899 -2.92 -10.79 54.88
C SER A 899 -3.17 -12.17 55.47
N LYS A 900 -3.20 -12.31 56.81
CA LYS A 900 -3.49 -13.59 57.49
C LYS A 900 -4.96 -13.96 57.36
N ILE A 901 -5.86 -13.00 57.49
CA ILE A 901 -7.30 -13.18 57.30
C ILE A 901 -7.58 -13.64 55.87
N ARG A 902 -6.95 -12.98 54.88
CA ARG A 902 -7.03 -13.35 53.46
C ARG A 902 -6.50 -14.77 53.21
N LYS A 903 -5.31 -15.13 53.69
CA LYS A 903 -4.74 -16.48 53.51
C LYS A 903 -5.60 -17.58 54.13
N ALA A 904 -6.19 -17.31 55.31
CA ALA A 904 -7.12 -18.23 55.95
C ALA A 904 -8.41 -18.40 55.14
N TYR A 905 -8.97 -17.29 54.65
CA TYR A 905 -10.11 -17.30 53.74
C TYR A 905 -9.81 -18.10 52.46
N PHE A 906 -8.73 -17.81 51.74
CA PHE A 906 -8.35 -18.54 50.52
C PHE A 906 -8.25 -20.04 50.74
N ARG A 907 -7.60 -20.46 51.84
CA ARG A 907 -7.45 -21.88 52.19
C ARG A 907 -8.79 -22.56 52.42
N LEU A 908 -9.70 -21.91 53.15
CA LEU A 908 -11.02 -22.47 53.49
C LEU A 908 -11.98 -22.39 52.31
N ALA A 909 -12.01 -21.28 51.58
CA ALA A 909 -12.80 -21.06 50.37
C ALA A 909 -12.42 -22.06 49.28
N GLN A 910 -11.12 -22.35 49.09
CA GLN A 910 -10.65 -23.35 48.13
C GLN A 910 -11.00 -24.79 48.55
N LYS A 911 -11.00 -25.09 49.85
CA LYS A 911 -11.30 -26.41 50.41
C LYS A 911 -12.79 -26.75 50.38
N TYR A 912 -13.66 -25.76 50.60
CA TYR A 912 -15.12 -25.93 50.68
C TYR A 912 -15.85 -25.37 49.46
N HIS A 913 -15.15 -25.07 48.36
CA HIS A 913 -15.75 -24.52 47.14
C HIS A 913 -16.84 -25.47 46.58
N PRO A 914 -18.05 -24.96 46.23
CA PRO A 914 -19.17 -25.80 45.79
C PRO A 914 -18.86 -26.72 44.59
N ASP A 915 -18.03 -26.26 43.66
CA ASP A 915 -17.61 -27.06 42.49
C ASP A 915 -16.65 -28.21 42.82
N LYS A 916 -15.91 -28.14 43.94
CA LYS A 916 -14.97 -29.18 44.37
C LYS A 916 -15.53 -30.06 45.48
N ASN A 917 -16.47 -29.52 46.26
CA ASN A 917 -17.11 -30.20 47.37
C ASN A 917 -18.61 -29.81 47.42
N PRO A 918 -19.51 -30.64 46.86
CA PRO A 918 -20.94 -30.35 46.81
C PRO A 918 -21.61 -30.14 48.18
N GLU A 919 -21.06 -30.74 49.25
CA GLU A 919 -21.55 -30.59 50.64
C GLU A 919 -20.91 -29.40 51.37
N GLY A 920 -19.95 -28.71 50.75
CA GLY A 920 -19.20 -27.60 51.37
C GLY A 920 -19.90 -26.25 51.31
N ARG A 921 -21.05 -26.13 50.63
CA ARG A 921 -21.72 -24.85 50.32
C ARG A 921 -22.09 -24.04 51.56
N ASP A 922 -22.66 -24.67 52.58
CA ASP A 922 -23.08 -23.97 53.81
C ASP A 922 -21.88 -23.42 54.60
N ILE A 923 -20.77 -24.15 54.58
CA ILE A 923 -19.52 -23.73 55.22
C ILE A 923 -18.87 -22.61 54.41
N PHE A 924 -18.88 -22.71 53.08
CA PHE A 924 -18.38 -21.68 52.17
C PHE A 924 -19.13 -20.36 52.32
N GLU A 925 -20.46 -20.39 52.42
CA GLU A 925 -21.29 -19.20 52.65
C GLU A 925 -21.03 -18.58 54.03
N LYS A 926 -20.81 -19.41 55.08
CA LYS A 926 -20.41 -18.93 56.41
C LYS A 926 -19.01 -18.30 56.39
N VAL A 927 -18.06 -18.92 55.69
CA VAL A 927 -16.68 -18.42 55.53
C VAL A 927 -16.67 -17.10 54.75
N ASN A 928 -17.49 -16.96 53.70
CA ASN A 928 -17.68 -15.69 52.99
C ASN A 928 -18.25 -14.61 53.90
N LYS A 929 -19.35 -14.91 54.64
CA LYS A 929 -19.97 -13.95 55.56
C LYS A 929 -19.01 -13.51 56.68
N ALA A 930 -18.23 -14.44 57.24
CA ALA A 930 -17.23 -14.13 58.26
C ALA A 930 -16.08 -13.28 57.71
N TYR A 931 -15.62 -13.58 56.50
CA TYR A 931 -14.59 -12.79 55.83
C TYR A 931 -15.08 -11.38 55.48
N GLU A 932 -16.28 -11.26 54.92
CA GLU A 932 -16.92 -9.96 54.65
C GLU A 932 -17.10 -9.15 55.93
N PHE A 933 -17.55 -9.77 57.03
CA PHE A 933 -17.70 -9.10 58.31
C PHE A 933 -16.38 -8.59 58.87
N LEU A 934 -15.33 -9.41 58.87
CA LEU A 934 -13.99 -9.02 59.37
C LEU A 934 -13.28 -7.98 58.49
N CYS A 935 -13.56 -7.96 57.19
CA CYS A 935 -13.01 -6.96 56.27
C CYS A 935 -13.86 -5.68 56.18
N SER A 936 -15.14 -5.75 56.48
CA SER A 936 -16.00 -4.58 56.59
C SER A 936 -15.66 -3.80 57.87
N LYS A 937 -15.51 -2.47 57.79
CA LYS A 937 -15.48 -1.59 58.97
C LYS A 937 -16.86 -1.48 59.64
N SER A 938 -17.57 -2.60 59.81
CA SER A 938 -18.84 -2.70 60.57
C SER A 938 -18.66 -2.39 62.07
N MET A 939 -17.44 -2.13 62.53
CA MET A 939 -17.13 -1.77 63.93
C MET A 939 -17.58 -0.37 64.34
N LYS A 940 -17.94 0.52 63.40
CA LYS A 940 -18.54 1.84 63.70
C LYS A 940 -20.07 1.85 63.53
N MET A 941 -20.75 0.70 63.46
CA MET A 941 -22.20 0.71 63.63
C MET A 941 -22.50 1.16 65.06
N VAL A 942 -22.94 2.41 65.21
CA VAL A 942 -23.62 2.87 66.42
C VAL A 942 -24.79 1.91 66.66
N ASP A 943 -24.98 1.46 67.90
CA ASP A 943 -26.16 0.70 68.28
C ASP A 943 -27.39 1.61 68.12
N GLY A 944 -28.07 1.50 66.97
CA GLY A 944 -29.26 2.27 66.64
C GLY A 944 -29.10 3.25 65.46
N PRO A 945 -30.09 4.14 65.26
CA PRO A 945 -30.10 5.12 64.18
C PRO A 945 -29.00 6.18 64.36
N ASP A 946 -28.30 6.54 63.28
CA ASP A 946 -27.25 7.57 63.30
C ASP A 946 -27.86 9.00 63.26
N PRO A 947 -27.65 9.84 64.29
CA PRO A 947 -28.17 11.20 64.35
C PRO A 947 -27.66 12.11 63.22
N GLU A 948 -26.41 11.96 62.77
CA GLU A 948 -25.84 12.81 61.71
C GLU A 948 -26.52 12.51 60.37
N ASN A 949 -26.75 11.24 60.07
CA ASN A 949 -27.45 10.81 58.85
C ASN A 949 -28.89 11.34 58.82
N ILE A 950 -29.60 11.32 59.95
CA ILE A 950 -30.97 11.86 60.04
C ILE A 950 -30.97 13.38 59.78
N ILE A 951 -30.02 14.12 60.34
CA ILE A 951 -29.89 15.57 60.11
C ILE A 951 -29.65 15.88 58.63
N LEU A 952 -28.75 15.15 57.97
CA LEU A 952 -28.46 15.32 56.54
C LEU A 952 -29.69 15.06 55.67
N ILE A 953 -30.45 14.02 55.98
CA ILE A 953 -31.69 13.68 55.28
C ILE A 953 -32.73 14.81 55.42
N LEU A 954 -32.94 15.35 56.62
CA LEU A 954 -33.90 16.44 56.85
C LEU A 954 -33.48 17.75 56.18
N LYS A 955 -32.18 18.09 56.20
CA LYS A 955 -31.63 19.26 55.49
C LYS A 955 -31.81 19.13 53.98
N THR A 956 -31.54 17.96 53.41
CA THR A 956 -31.74 17.67 51.98
C THR A 956 -33.19 17.88 51.56
N GLN A 957 -34.13 17.37 52.35
CA GLN A 957 -35.56 17.57 52.10
C GLN A 957 -35.95 19.06 52.15
N SER A 958 -35.37 19.83 53.08
CA SER A 958 -35.61 21.28 53.17
C SER A 958 -35.10 22.02 51.93
N ILE A 959 -33.92 21.66 51.40
CA ILE A 959 -33.36 22.21 50.17
C ILE A 959 -34.27 21.90 48.98
N LEU A 960 -34.73 20.65 48.85
CA LEU A 960 -35.65 20.22 47.79
C LEU A 960 -36.96 21.00 47.80
N PHE A 961 -37.61 21.17 48.95
CA PHE A 961 -38.88 21.90 49.05
C PHE A 961 -38.72 23.42 48.85
N ASN A 962 -37.57 23.99 49.17
CA ASN A 962 -37.27 25.41 48.93
C ASN A 962 -36.94 25.70 47.46
N GLY A 963 -36.10 24.87 46.83
CA GLY A 963 -35.64 25.08 45.45
C GLY A 963 -36.61 24.57 44.37
N HIS A 964 -37.31 23.46 44.62
CA HIS A 964 -38.11 22.74 43.60
C HIS A 964 -39.60 22.64 43.96
N LYS A 965 -40.14 23.68 44.60
CA LYS A 965 -41.55 23.72 45.05
C LYS A 965 -42.56 23.41 43.95
N LYS A 966 -42.34 23.91 42.73
CA LYS A 966 -43.26 23.70 41.59
C LYS A 966 -43.34 22.24 41.18
N ASP A 967 -42.21 21.52 41.21
CA ASP A 967 -42.11 20.12 40.80
C ASP A 967 -42.67 19.18 41.87
N LEU A 968 -42.57 19.56 43.15
CA LEU A 968 -43.01 18.76 44.30
C LEU A 968 -44.46 19.03 44.73
N GLN A 969 -45.05 20.18 44.38
CA GLN A 969 -46.43 20.56 44.72
C GLN A 969 -47.51 19.47 44.45
N PRO A 970 -47.45 18.68 43.36
CA PRO A 970 -48.48 17.68 43.06
C PRO A 970 -48.49 16.47 44.00
N TYR A 971 -47.42 16.23 44.77
CA TYR A 971 -47.21 15.00 45.52
C TYR A 971 -47.49 15.17 47.02
N LYS A 972 -48.09 14.15 47.65
CA LYS A 972 -48.26 14.10 49.12
C LYS A 972 -46.92 13.76 49.78
N TYR A 973 -46.58 14.46 50.86
CA TYR A 973 -45.37 14.16 51.62
C TYR A 973 -45.51 12.85 52.41
N ALA A 974 -44.71 11.84 52.04
CA ALA A 974 -44.78 10.50 52.63
C ALA A 974 -43.91 10.33 53.90
N GLY A 975 -43.16 11.37 54.31
CA GLY A 975 -42.23 11.32 55.45
C GLY A 975 -42.86 11.48 56.84
N TYR A 976 -44.14 11.86 56.95
CA TYR A 976 -44.80 12.10 58.25
C TYR A 976 -44.66 10.96 59.28
N PRO A 977 -44.80 9.67 58.93
CA PRO A 977 -44.62 8.57 59.89
C PRO A 977 -43.20 8.48 60.44
N MET A 978 -42.18 8.72 59.60
CA MET A 978 -40.77 8.72 60.01
C MET A 978 -40.43 9.93 60.87
N LEU A 979 -41.03 11.09 60.58
CA LEU A 979 -40.92 12.29 61.39
C LEU A 979 -41.44 12.06 62.81
N ILE A 980 -42.66 11.52 62.93
CA ILE A 980 -43.27 11.21 64.24
C ILE A 980 -42.40 10.20 65.01
N LYS A 981 -41.89 9.17 64.34
CA LYS A 981 -41.03 8.16 64.95
C LYS A 981 -39.68 8.74 65.42
N THR A 982 -39.07 9.61 64.62
CA THR A 982 -37.82 10.32 64.98
C THR A 982 -38.05 11.24 66.18
N ILE A 983 -39.14 12.01 66.21
CA ILE A 983 -39.52 12.86 67.35
C ILE A 983 -39.79 12.02 68.61
N THR A 984 -40.44 10.85 68.46
CA THR A 984 -40.69 9.94 69.59
C THR A 984 -39.39 9.35 70.15
N MET A 985 -38.41 9.05 69.29
CA MET A 985 -37.07 8.62 69.68
C MET A 985 -36.31 9.72 70.44
N GLU A 986 -36.41 10.96 69.98
CA GLU A 986 -35.81 12.13 70.66
C GLU A 986 -36.43 12.38 72.04
N ILE A 987 -37.75 12.24 72.19
CA ILE A 987 -38.44 12.38 73.49
C ILE A 987 -38.06 11.27 74.48
N SER A 988 -37.63 10.10 74.00
CA SER A 988 -37.24 8.96 74.84
C SER A 988 -35.75 8.93 75.19
N ASP A 989 -34.92 9.70 74.48
CA ASP A 989 -33.50 9.90 74.76
C ASP A 989 -33.12 11.38 74.55
N ASP A 990 -33.16 12.18 75.63
CA ASP A 990 -32.81 13.61 75.64
C ASP A 990 -31.37 13.91 75.14
N GLN A 991 -30.54 12.88 74.93
CA GLN A 991 -29.16 13.00 74.44
C GLN A 991 -28.96 12.61 72.97
N LEU A 992 -30.02 12.29 72.22
CA LEU A 992 -29.93 11.74 70.84
C LEU A 992 -29.27 12.70 69.83
N PHE A 993 -29.62 13.99 69.85
CA PHE A 993 -29.09 15.01 68.91
C PHE A 993 -28.13 16.02 69.56
N SER A 994 -27.89 15.94 70.88
CA SER A 994 -27.08 16.91 71.63
C SER A 994 -25.61 16.50 71.83
N LYS A 995 -25.23 15.26 71.46
CA LYS A 995 -23.83 14.85 71.34
C LYS A 995 -23.28 15.31 69.98
N VAL A 996 -22.60 16.46 69.99
CA VAL A 996 -21.62 16.75 68.95
C VAL A 996 -20.51 15.72 69.12
N SER A 997 -20.42 14.76 68.21
CA SER A 997 -19.27 13.86 68.13
C SER A 997 -18.04 14.70 67.75
N LEU A 998 -17.02 14.65 68.61
CA LEU A 998 -15.70 15.26 68.41
C LEU A 998 -14.98 14.72 67.18
#